data_AF-A0A7C5F0M0-F1
#
_entry.id   AF-A0A7C5F0M0-F1
#
_cell.length_a   1.000
_cell.length_b   1.000
_cell.length_c   1.000
_cell.angle_alpha   90.00
_cell.angle_beta   90.00
_cell.angle_gamma   90.00
#
_symmetry.space_group_name_H-M   'P 1'
#
loop_
_entity.id
_entity.type
_entity.pdbx_description
1 polymer ?
#
loop_
_entity_poly.entity_id
_entity_poly.type
_entity_poly.pdbx_seq_one_letter_code
_entity_poly.pdbx_strand_id
1 'polypeptide(L)'
;MALFFICAGFFWKIVLTDQYTWLESPDLSYQVLPWLQMQAGEWARGRMPLWDPYLWGGQSLIGQAQPGVAYPLNWLLFLMPLKNGWLRQSYLHWYFVVIHFMAAGFAYLLCRDLKRSRMASLVAGCAFALGGWVGFTDWPQMLNSAVWTPLVLMFLLRSLRGERPWSSAALSGACFGMAWLGGHHQIPIFLMLACGGIWLYQIFRRGRPDWRAAGLAALFLAFMLLVGAVQIWPAYEYGKLSKRWVNAEEPKGWNEPVPYSVHSQYSLIPTSLLAILFPGHNRNGDPFIGIAALTLALLGMALAWREFVVKVAVGLAAGGLLFSLGRNNVLHGLLYALVPMVEKARTPSFAVFIYHFGIIILIAYGIDYLSSSRESRWARLAPRLLLGVAAAMFLILAILVTAQKAPGEDRFAVVALVAVLLAGVLYGWRSGSLGNRVAAVFVLGLMLIEFGNVSGYHWPNREEKNRNVYLPKMAQHSDIALFLRGLPWPVRMEVSDKEIPYNFGDWYGIDQFGGFVASLPVNLLRLPWHTELSKQMFGVNYTVKRENAAPDQELVFESSTGLKVYWNRRAFPRVWMVHQAEQLSETDITPIMEGIKPFDLRNSVFLLEAPPELESCLGAERVRLVRRNSGRVTIEAELGCRGMVILGDSFFPGWRAWVDGKPARIWEANSALRGVVVEGGKHVIEMRYLPLSVLGGFALTLCGLIGVAALAIVERRRERAER
;
A
#
# COMPACT_ATOMS: atom_id res chain seq x y z
N MET A 1 23.97 6.91 12.21
CA MET A 1 24.95 7.30 11.17
C MET A 1 25.35 6.11 10.31
N ALA A 2 26.03 5.07 10.82
CA ALA A 2 26.45 3.93 9.99
C ALA A 2 25.33 3.29 9.15
N LEU A 3 24.17 2.98 9.76
CA LEU A 3 23.01 2.43 9.04
C LEU A 3 22.55 3.32 7.87
N PHE A 4 22.54 4.64 8.06
CA PHE A 4 22.14 5.58 7.02
C PHE A 4 23.09 5.50 5.82
N PHE A 5 24.41 5.56 6.06
CA PHE A 5 25.40 5.46 4.99
C PHE A 5 25.39 4.10 4.30
N ILE A 6 25.15 3.01 5.03
CA ILE A 6 25.00 1.67 4.44
C ILE A 6 23.75 1.62 3.55
N CYS A 7 22.59 2.08 4.02
CA CYS A 7 21.37 2.11 3.19
C CYS A 7 21.54 3.01 1.95
N ALA A 8 22.05 4.23 2.13
CA ALA A 8 22.28 5.16 1.03
C ALA A 8 23.31 4.63 0.01
N GLY A 9 24.40 4.02 0.49
CA GLY A 9 25.42 3.41 -0.36
C GLY A 9 24.94 2.12 -1.04
N PHE A 10 24.11 1.31 -0.38
CA PHE A 10 23.52 0.12 -0.98
C PHE A 10 22.62 0.50 -2.16
N PHE A 11 21.81 1.54 -1.99
CA PHE A 11 20.95 2.10 -3.04
C PHE A 11 21.64 3.16 -3.90
N TRP A 12 22.97 3.03 -4.11
CA TRP A 12 23.76 4.00 -4.88
C TRP A 12 23.18 4.32 -6.26
N LYS A 13 22.55 3.35 -6.94
CA LYS A 13 21.94 3.51 -8.27
C LYS A 13 20.91 4.64 -8.34
N ILE A 14 20.22 4.91 -7.23
CA ILE A 14 19.16 5.92 -7.16
C ILE A 14 19.55 7.13 -6.28
N VAL A 15 20.66 7.02 -5.55
CA VAL A 15 21.16 8.02 -4.59
C VAL A 15 22.37 8.78 -5.12
N LEU A 16 23.41 8.04 -5.54
CA LEU A 16 24.69 8.59 -5.98
C LEU A 16 24.71 8.89 -7.48
N THR A 17 23.75 8.34 -8.23
CA THR A 17 23.48 8.66 -9.63
C THR A 17 22.00 8.90 -9.83
N ASP A 18 21.64 9.55 -10.93
CA ASP A 18 20.25 9.72 -11.38
C ASP A 18 19.93 8.83 -12.59
N GLN A 19 20.79 7.85 -12.87
CA GLN A 19 20.73 6.99 -14.05
C GLN A 19 19.70 5.87 -13.92
N TYR A 20 19.26 5.52 -12.72
CA TYR A 20 18.32 4.40 -12.50
C TYR A 20 17.03 4.85 -11.85
N THR A 21 16.01 3.99 -11.89
CA THR A 21 14.72 4.23 -11.23
C THR A 21 14.12 2.93 -10.69
N TRP A 22 13.47 3.00 -9.54
CA TRP A 22 12.68 1.91 -8.98
C TRP A 22 11.22 1.96 -9.43
N LEU A 23 10.81 3.04 -10.12
CA LEU A 23 9.43 3.28 -10.54
C LEU A 23 9.03 2.49 -11.81
N GLU A 24 9.82 1.50 -12.22
CA GLU A 24 9.63 0.78 -13.48
C GLU A 24 8.73 -0.44 -13.35
N SER A 25 7.45 -0.19 -13.11
CA SER A 25 6.38 -1.18 -13.31
C SER A 25 5.05 -0.47 -13.56
N PRO A 26 4.04 -1.15 -14.13
CA PRO A 26 2.72 -0.55 -14.33
C PRO A 26 2.13 -0.02 -13.02
N ASP A 27 2.12 -0.83 -11.96
CA ASP A 27 1.56 -0.46 -10.67
C ASP A 27 2.27 0.78 -10.08
N LEU A 28 3.60 0.88 -10.23
CA LEU A 28 4.35 2.00 -9.68
C LEU A 28 4.21 3.27 -10.52
N SER A 29 4.40 3.17 -11.83
CA SER A 29 4.37 4.32 -12.75
C SER A 29 2.96 4.86 -13.00
N TYR A 30 1.96 3.98 -13.08
CA TYR A 30 0.61 4.34 -13.52
C TYR A 30 -0.42 4.33 -12.38
N GLN A 31 -0.07 3.90 -11.17
CA GLN A 31 -0.99 3.95 -10.03
C GLN A 31 -0.39 4.63 -8.81
N VAL A 32 0.67 4.07 -8.22
CA VAL A 32 1.26 4.61 -6.99
C VAL A 32 1.79 6.03 -7.18
N LEU A 33 2.52 6.26 -8.28
CA LEU A 33 3.07 7.58 -8.55
C LEU A 33 1.99 8.64 -8.83
N PRO A 34 0.97 8.40 -9.68
CA PRO A 34 -0.19 9.30 -9.78
C PRO A 34 -0.85 9.62 -8.45
N TRP A 35 -1.05 8.63 -7.55
CA TRP A 35 -1.59 8.90 -6.22
C TRP A 35 -0.70 9.80 -5.37
N LEU A 36 0.61 9.57 -5.35
CA LEU A 36 1.56 10.42 -4.63
C LEU A 36 1.60 11.84 -5.23
N GLN A 37 1.54 11.93 -6.55
CA GLN A 37 1.57 13.18 -7.30
C GLN A 37 0.32 14.03 -7.04
N MET A 38 -0.86 13.41 -7.11
CA MET A 38 -2.13 14.04 -6.81
C MET A 38 -2.15 14.56 -5.36
N GLN A 39 -1.76 13.71 -4.40
CA GLN A 39 -1.69 14.08 -2.98
C GLN A 39 -0.74 15.23 -2.73
N ALA A 40 0.48 15.20 -3.29
CA ALA A 40 1.45 16.29 -3.15
C ALA A 40 0.92 17.61 -3.75
N GLY A 41 0.22 17.54 -4.89
CA GLY A 41 -0.42 18.70 -5.51
C GLY A 41 -1.50 19.35 -4.63
N GLU A 42 -2.28 18.56 -3.89
CA GLU A 42 -3.28 19.07 -2.94
C GLU A 42 -2.63 19.69 -1.70
N TRP A 43 -1.59 19.05 -1.17
CA TRP A 43 -0.81 19.59 -0.04
C TRP A 43 -0.16 20.93 -0.37
N ALA A 44 0.44 21.06 -1.55
CA ALA A 44 1.02 22.32 -2.02
C ALA A 44 -0.01 23.47 -2.11
N ARG A 45 -1.31 23.15 -2.20
CA ARG A 45 -2.42 24.12 -2.21
C ARG A 45 -3.07 24.30 -0.83
N GLY A 46 -2.50 23.73 0.23
CA GLY A 46 -3.01 23.80 1.61
C GLY A 46 -4.28 22.97 1.83
N ARG A 47 -4.47 21.88 1.07
CA ARG A 47 -5.67 21.02 1.14
C ARG A 47 -5.29 19.59 1.52
N MET A 48 -6.13 18.97 2.35
CA MET A 48 -5.98 17.55 2.69
C MET A 48 -6.63 16.67 1.59
N PRO A 49 -5.90 15.74 0.96
CA PRO A 49 -6.41 14.92 -0.15
C PRO A 49 -7.26 13.75 0.34
N LEU A 50 -8.43 14.04 0.92
CA LEU A 50 -9.34 12.98 1.39
C LEU A 50 -10.17 12.36 0.25
N TRP A 51 -10.35 13.12 -0.82
CA TRP A 51 -11.17 12.78 -1.97
C TRP A 51 -10.40 13.07 -3.25
N ASP A 52 -10.41 12.12 -4.16
CA ASP A 52 -9.90 12.27 -5.50
C ASP A 52 -11.00 12.81 -6.41
N PRO A 53 -10.88 14.04 -6.96
CA PRO A 53 -11.87 14.60 -7.87
C PRO A 53 -11.66 14.16 -9.33
N TYR A 54 -10.54 13.53 -9.69
CA TYR A 54 -10.15 13.36 -11.10
C TYR A 54 -10.67 12.07 -11.68
N LEU A 55 -10.60 10.94 -10.97
CA LEU A 55 -11.04 9.65 -11.52
C LEU A 55 -12.52 9.38 -11.22
N TRP A 56 -13.20 8.72 -12.16
CA TRP A 56 -14.57 8.21 -11.99
C TRP A 56 -15.59 9.25 -11.45
N GLY A 57 -15.44 10.52 -11.83
CA GLY A 57 -16.30 11.61 -11.32
C GLY A 57 -16.14 11.92 -9.84
N GLY A 58 -15.16 11.32 -9.17
CA GLY A 58 -14.83 11.51 -7.77
C GLY A 58 -14.81 10.21 -6.96
N GLN A 59 -13.79 10.00 -6.13
CA GLN A 59 -13.64 8.80 -5.28
C GLN A 59 -13.08 9.12 -3.90
N SER A 60 -13.45 8.33 -2.88
CA SER A 60 -12.85 8.46 -1.54
C SER A 60 -11.40 7.93 -1.56
N LEU A 61 -10.42 8.83 -1.46
CA LEU A 61 -9.00 8.46 -1.49
C LEU A 61 -8.58 7.83 -0.16
N ILE A 62 -9.02 8.41 0.96
CA ILE A 62 -8.75 7.87 2.30
C ILE A 62 -9.49 6.54 2.55
N GLY A 63 -10.71 6.38 2.04
CA GLY A 63 -11.49 5.16 2.18
C GLY A 63 -10.88 3.95 1.48
N GLN A 64 -10.16 4.14 0.38
CA GLN A 64 -9.49 3.04 -0.33
C GLN A 64 -8.31 2.44 0.45
N ALA A 65 -7.78 3.15 1.45
CA ALA A 65 -6.60 2.83 2.28
C ALA A 65 -5.27 2.67 1.54
N GLN A 66 -5.25 2.15 0.32
CA GLN A 66 -4.02 1.92 -0.46
C GLN A 66 -3.17 3.19 -0.69
N PRO A 67 -3.75 4.38 -0.95
CA PRO A 67 -2.96 5.59 -1.18
C PRO A 67 -2.18 6.09 0.04
N GLY A 68 -2.44 5.57 1.25
CA GLY A 68 -1.72 5.93 2.47
C GLY A 68 -1.90 7.39 2.90
N VAL A 69 -3.10 7.94 2.71
CA VAL A 69 -3.41 9.38 2.95
C VAL A 69 -3.07 9.81 4.38
N ALA A 70 -3.29 8.93 5.35
CA ALA A 70 -3.06 9.23 6.77
C ALA A 70 -1.62 8.93 7.26
N TYR A 71 -0.70 8.50 6.37
CA TYR A 71 0.63 8.09 6.78
C TYR A 71 1.59 9.28 6.95
N PRO A 72 2.18 9.52 8.13
CA PRO A 72 2.99 10.72 8.35
C PRO A 72 4.27 10.82 7.50
N LEU A 73 4.88 9.70 7.09
CA LEU A 73 6.06 9.76 6.21
C LEU A 73 5.70 10.30 4.82
N ASN A 74 4.49 10.01 4.34
CA ASN A 74 4.00 10.56 3.08
C ASN A 74 3.85 12.08 3.18
N TRP A 75 3.41 12.60 4.33
CA TRP A 75 3.29 14.04 4.55
C TRP A 75 4.65 14.73 4.44
N LEU A 76 5.73 14.12 4.97
CA LEU A 76 7.09 14.66 4.80
C LEU A 76 7.52 14.71 3.33
N LEU A 77 7.16 13.72 2.52
CA LEU A 77 7.38 13.75 1.07
C LEU A 77 6.58 14.87 0.40
N PHE A 78 5.32 15.08 0.81
CA PHE A 78 4.43 16.08 0.21
C PHE A 78 4.77 17.52 0.59
N LEU A 79 5.56 17.74 1.64
CA LEU A 79 6.13 19.04 1.99
C LEU A 79 7.29 19.46 1.06
N MET A 80 7.79 18.54 0.23
CA MET A 80 8.91 18.83 -0.67
C MET A 80 8.49 19.71 -1.86
N PRO A 81 9.33 20.64 -2.33
CA PRO A 81 8.97 21.57 -3.41
C PRO A 81 8.71 20.88 -4.76
N LEU A 82 7.54 21.12 -5.35
CA LEU A 82 7.21 20.60 -6.67
C LEU A 82 8.02 21.30 -7.78
N LYS A 83 8.38 20.57 -8.84
CA LYS A 83 8.97 21.12 -10.07
C LYS A 83 7.91 21.07 -11.17
N ASN A 84 7.48 22.23 -11.66
CA ASN A 84 6.38 22.38 -12.63
C ASN A 84 5.05 21.75 -12.16
N GLY A 85 4.86 21.57 -10.85
CA GLY A 85 3.69 20.88 -10.29
C GLY A 85 3.91 19.38 -10.06
N TRP A 86 5.08 18.81 -10.38
CA TRP A 86 5.42 17.41 -10.12
C TRP A 86 6.40 17.18 -8.98
N LEU A 87 6.24 16.06 -8.27
CA LEU A 87 7.25 15.54 -7.35
C LEU A 87 8.53 15.24 -8.14
N ARG A 88 9.68 15.67 -7.61
CA ARG A 88 10.96 15.32 -8.21
C ARG A 88 11.24 13.85 -7.96
N GLN A 89 11.71 13.17 -9.00
CA GLN A 89 12.09 11.77 -8.90
C GLN A 89 13.15 11.51 -7.82
N SER A 90 14.09 12.44 -7.62
CA SER A 90 15.08 12.36 -6.53
C SER A 90 14.45 12.32 -5.13
N TYR A 91 13.31 12.99 -4.92
CA TYR A 91 12.60 12.92 -3.63
C TYR A 91 11.95 11.56 -3.42
N LEU A 92 11.44 10.93 -4.48
CA LEU A 92 10.89 9.57 -4.42
C LEU A 92 11.99 8.53 -4.16
N HIS A 93 13.17 8.72 -4.74
CA HIS A 93 14.34 7.89 -4.45
C HIS A 93 14.77 8.02 -2.99
N TRP A 94 14.90 9.23 -2.47
CA TRP A 94 15.25 9.44 -1.06
C TRP A 94 14.16 8.97 -0.11
N TYR A 95 12.89 9.12 -0.47
CA TYR A 95 11.76 8.56 0.28
C TYR A 95 11.87 7.04 0.40
N PHE A 96 12.17 6.34 -0.71
CA PHE A 96 12.45 4.90 -0.69
C PHE A 96 13.60 4.55 0.26
N VAL A 97 14.71 5.29 0.21
CA VAL A 97 15.86 5.08 1.12
C VAL A 97 15.51 5.35 2.58
N VAL A 98 14.70 6.36 2.87
CA VAL A 98 14.27 6.68 4.24
C VAL A 98 13.42 5.54 4.82
N ILE A 99 12.53 4.93 4.02
CA ILE A 99 11.77 3.74 4.44
C ILE A 99 12.72 2.62 4.86
N HIS A 100 13.72 2.33 4.03
CA HIS A 100 14.70 1.27 4.31
C HIS A 100 15.59 1.61 5.51
N PHE A 101 15.96 2.87 5.68
CA PHE A 101 16.67 3.35 6.86
C PHE A 101 15.82 3.18 8.13
N MET A 102 14.52 3.47 8.08
CA MET A 102 13.59 3.22 9.19
C MET A 102 13.54 1.73 9.51
N ALA A 103 13.40 0.85 8.50
CA ALA A 103 13.42 -0.60 8.68
C ALA A 103 14.71 -1.04 9.40
N ALA A 104 15.87 -0.59 8.93
CA ALA A 104 17.17 -0.95 9.51
C ALA A 104 17.32 -0.43 10.93
N GLY A 105 16.91 0.82 11.17
CA GLY A 105 16.95 1.47 12.48
C GLY A 105 16.06 0.77 13.50
N PHE A 106 14.82 0.42 13.12
CA PHE A 106 13.88 -0.23 14.02
C PHE A 106 14.29 -1.67 14.34
N ALA A 107 14.79 -2.42 13.35
CA ALA A 107 15.39 -3.74 13.57
C ALA A 107 16.64 -3.66 14.47
N TYR A 108 17.49 -2.66 14.26
CA TYR A 108 18.63 -2.39 15.14
C TYR A 108 18.18 -2.15 16.59
N LEU A 109 17.15 -1.32 16.80
CA LEU A 109 16.61 -1.02 18.13
C LEU A 109 16.06 -2.27 18.81
N LEU A 110 15.32 -3.12 18.08
CA LEU A 110 14.85 -4.41 18.58
C LEU A 110 16.02 -5.28 19.05
N CYS A 111 17.05 -5.49 18.21
CA CYS A 111 18.19 -6.32 18.59
C CYS A 111 18.97 -5.75 19.79
N ARG A 112 19.12 -4.43 19.87
CA ARG A 112 19.73 -3.76 21.03
C ARG A 112 18.91 -3.93 22.30
N ASP A 113 17.59 -3.89 22.18
CA ASP A 113 16.68 -4.16 23.29
C ASP A 113 16.82 -5.60 23.82
N LEU A 114 16.99 -6.56 22.90
CA LEU A 114 17.33 -7.96 23.17
C LEU A 114 18.77 -8.19 23.65
N LYS A 115 19.46 -7.11 24.06
CA LYS A 115 20.84 -7.08 24.58
C LYS A 115 21.88 -7.66 23.62
N ARG A 116 21.58 -7.71 22.32
CA ARG A 116 22.57 -8.11 21.30
C ARG A 116 23.59 -7.02 21.09
N SER A 117 24.81 -7.36 20.69
CA SER A 117 25.90 -6.41 20.48
C SER A 117 25.57 -5.37 19.41
N ARG A 118 26.30 -4.24 19.41
CA ARG A 118 26.12 -3.18 18.40
C ARG A 118 26.34 -3.71 16.99
N MET A 119 27.33 -4.59 16.79
CA MET A 119 27.62 -5.17 15.49
C MET A 119 26.54 -6.17 15.07
N ALA A 120 26.12 -7.08 15.95
CA ALA A 120 25.02 -8.00 15.67
C ALA A 120 23.73 -7.27 15.28
N SER A 121 23.41 -6.19 16.00
CA SER A 121 22.24 -5.36 15.73
C SER A 121 22.36 -4.59 14.42
N LEU A 122 23.57 -4.12 14.08
CA LEU A 122 23.83 -3.44 12.81
C LEU A 122 23.60 -4.41 11.64
N VAL A 123 24.18 -5.61 11.71
CA VAL A 123 24.05 -6.62 10.65
C VAL A 123 22.60 -7.08 10.51
N ALA A 124 21.90 -7.37 11.60
CA ALA A 124 20.49 -7.74 11.56
C ALA A 124 19.59 -6.61 11.02
N GLY A 125 19.90 -5.35 11.36
CA GLY A 125 19.21 -4.19 10.81
C GLY A 125 19.37 -4.08 9.30
N CYS A 126 20.61 -4.22 8.81
CA CYS A 126 20.88 -4.24 7.37
C CYS A 126 20.22 -5.44 6.67
N ALA A 127 20.24 -6.63 7.28
CA ALA A 127 19.58 -7.81 6.74
C ALA A 127 18.06 -7.59 6.58
N PHE A 128 17.41 -7.02 7.61
CA PHE A 128 15.98 -6.71 7.54
C PHE A 128 15.63 -5.71 6.44
N ALA A 129 16.41 -4.65 6.32
CA ALA A 129 16.10 -3.57 5.40
C ALA A 129 16.46 -3.92 3.95
N LEU A 130 17.56 -4.62 3.71
CA LEU A 130 18.16 -4.72 2.38
C LEU A 130 17.98 -6.11 1.74
N GLY A 131 17.65 -7.13 2.54
CA GLY A 131 17.38 -8.49 2.08
C GLY A 131 15.90 -8.88 2.13
N GLY A 132 15.59 -10.10 1.71
CA GLY A 132 14.26 -10.68 1.76
C GLY A 132 13.19 -9.83 1.08
N TRP A 133 11.95 -10.02 1.53
CA TRP A 133 10.80 -9.32 0.96
C TRP A 133 10.89 -7.80 1.09
N VAL A 134 11.47 -7.27 2.19
CA VAL A 134 11.58 -5.82 2.44
C VAL A 134 12.57 -5.18 1.47
N GLY A 135 13.71 -5.79 1.22
CA GLY A 135 14.69 -5.24 0.27
C GLY A 135 14.29 -5.37 -1.20
N PHE A 136 13.41 -6.32 -1.52
CA PHE A 136 12.98 -6.62 -2.89
C PHE A 136 11.70 -5.87 -3.31
N THR A 137 10.75 -5.64 -2.40
CA THR A 137 9.47 -5.05 -2.80
C THR A 137 9.62 -3.56 -3.11
N ASP A 138 9.10 -3.14 -4.26
CA ASP A 138 9.13 -1.74 -4.67
C ASP A 138 7.84 -0.99 -4.28
N TRP A 139 6.88 -1.60 -3.57
CA TRP A 139 5.60 -0.95 -3.20
C TRP A 139 5.69 -0.19 -1.88
N PRO A 140 5.79 1.17 -1.90
CA PRO A 140 5.97 1.95 -0.67
C PRO A 140 4.80 1.79 0.30
N GLN A 141 3.56 1.70 -0.18
CA GLN A 141 2.36 1.53 0.65
C GLN A 141 2.37 0.23 1.46
N MET A 142 3.05 -0.83 1.00
CA MET A 142 3.22 -2.06 1.78
C MET A 142 4.47 -2.01 2.67
N LEU A 143 5.57 -1.44 2.17
CA LEU A 143 6.79 -1.25 2.95
C LEU A 143 6.56 -0.39 4.19
N ASN A 144 5.85 0.73 4.03
CA ASN A 144 5.49 1.65 5.12
C ASN A 144 4.80 0.95 6.28
N SER A 145 4.03 -0.10 6.00
CA SER A 145 3.39 -0.94 7.01
C SER A 145 4.39 -1.94 7.60
N ALA A 146 5.21 -2.57 6.76
CA ALA A 146 6.20 -3.58 7.15
C ALA A 146 7.27 -3.04 8.11
N VAL A 147 7.75 -1.80 7.90
CA VAL A 147 8.89 -1.24 8.66
C VAL A 147 8.63 -1.14 10.16
N TRP A 148 7.38 -1.05 10.61
CA TRP A 148 7.02 -0.96 12.04
C TRP A 148 7.12 -2.27 12.81
N THR A 149 7.15 -3.41 12.11
CA THR A 149 7.17 -4.76 12.69
C THR A 149 8.23 -4.96 13.77
N PRO A 150 9.49 -4.50 13.62
CA PRO A 150 10.48 -4.63 14.69
C PRO A 150 10.11 -3.87 15.96
N LEU A 151 9.53 -2.67 15.88
CA LEU A 151 9.09 -1.93 17.07
C LEU A 151 7.88 -2.58 17.73
N VAL A 152 6.93 -3.07 16.94
CA VAL A 152 5.79 -3.84 17.44
C VAL A 152 6.29 -5.01 18.29
N LEU A 153 7.19 -5.84 17.73
CA LEU A 153 7.72 -6.99 18.47
C LEU A 153 8.63 -6.57 19.64
N MET A 154 9.43 -5.51 19.51
CA MET A 154 10.30 -5.02 20.58
C MET A 154 9.48 -4.72 21.84
N PHE A 155 8.43 -3.92 21.70
CA PHE A 155 7.58 -3.56 22.82
C PHE A 155 6.69 -4.73 23.28
N LEU A 156 6.26 -5.61 22.38
CA LEU A 156 5.55 -6.84 22.77
C LEU A 156 6.44 -7.70 23.66
N LEU A 157 7.69 -7.97 23.26
CA LEU A 157 8.61 -8.78 24.04
C LEU A 157 9.01 -8.11 25.36
N ARG A 158 9.17 -6.78 25.40
CA ARG A 158 9.34 -6.05 26.68
C ARG A 158 8.16 -6.28 27.62
N SER A 159 6.94 -6.21 27.09
CA SER A 159 5.74 -6.48 27.87
C SER A 159 5.75 -7.88 28.47
N LEU A 160 6.19 -8.89 27.71
CA LEU A 160 6.29 -10.27 28.18
C LEU A 160 7.42 -10.51 29.17
N ARG A 161 8.50 -9.70 29.12
CA ARG A 161 9.58 -9.72 30.12
C ARG A 161 9.23 -8.96 31.40
N GLY A 162 8.07 -8.29 31.46
CA GLY A 162 7.67 -7.48 32.60
C GLY A 162 8.36 -6.12 32.67
N GLU A 163 9.00 -5.68 31.60
CA GLU A 163 9.62 -4.35 31.51
C GLU A 163 8.54 -3.32 31.16
N ARG A 164 8.00 -2.63 32.17
CA ARG A 164 6.88 -1.69 32.02
C ARG A 164 5.73 -2.31 31.21
N PRO A 165 5.14 -3.41 31.69
CA PRO A 165 4.31 -4.27 30.87
C PRO A 165 3.14 -3.54 30.22
N TRP A 166 2.49 -2.62 30.92
CA TRP A 166 1.29 -1.94 30.41
C TRP A 166 1.64 -0.91 29.33
N SER A 167 2.63 -0.05 29.58
CA SER A 167 3.07 0.93 28.58
C SER A 167 3.77 0.26 27.40
N SER A 168 4.48 -0.85 27.61
CA SER A 168 5.05 -1.66 26.53
C SER A 168 3.96 -2.30 25.66
N ALA A 169 2.90 -2.87 26.25
CA ALA A 169 1.77 -3.39 25.47
C ALA A 169 1.06 -2.27 24.68
N ALA A 170 0.84 -1.11 25.30
CA ALA A 170 0.26 0.05 24.63
C ALA A 170 1.14 0.60 23.50
N LEU A 171 2.46 0.71 23.70
CA LEU A 171 3.43 1.13 22.69
C LEU A 171 3.51 0.15 21.52
N SER A 172 3.48 -1.16 21.81
CA SER A 172 3.42 -2.20 20.78
C SER A 172 2.17 -2.06 19.93
N GLY A 173 1.02 -1.86 20.58
CA GLY A 173 -0.27 -1.61 19.91
C GLY A 173 -0.22 -0.35 19.06
N ALA A 174 0.29 0.75 19.61
CA ALA A 174 0.41 2.02 18.89
C ALA A 174 1.34 1.94 17.67
N CYS A 175 2.50 1.29 17.77
CA CYS A 175 3.36 1.01 16.63
C CYS A 175 2.65 0.17 15.56
N PHE A 176 1.77 -0.75 15.98
CA PHE A 176 0.99 -1.53 15.04
C PHE A 176 -0.14 -0.70 14.41
N GLY A 177 -0.77 0.20 15.17
CA GLY A 177 -1.70 1.20 14.64
C GLY A 177 -1.04 2.09 13.58
N MET A 178 0.21 2.49 13.77
CA MET A 178 1.00 3.22 12.76
C MET A 178 1.22 2.40 11.49
N ALA A 179 1.42 1.08 11.60
CA ALA A 179 1.53 0.20 10.45
C ALA A 179 0.23 0.18 9.60
N TRP A 180 -0.94 0.27 10.23
CA TRP A 180 -2.21 0.37 9.50
C TRP A 180 -2.39 1.70 8.74
N LEU A 181 -1.65 2.75 9.12
CA LEU A 181 -1.66 4.02 8.41
C LEU A 181 -0.84 3.96 7.11
N GLY A 182 0.15 3.06 7.02
CA GLY A 182 1.12 2.96 5.91
C GLY A 182 0.51 2.66 4.54
N GLY A 183 -0.73 2.17 4.54
CA GLY A 183 -1.46 1.74 3.37
C GLY A 183 -1.53 0.22 3.29
N HIS A 184 -2.47 -0.27 2.47
CA HIS A 184 -2.68 -1.69 2.14
C HIS A 184 -2.80 -2.67 3.34
N HIS A 185 -3.97 -3.27 3.52
CA HIS A 185 -4.32 -4.12 4.69
C HIS A 185 -3.52 -5.43 4.84
N GLN A 186 -2.90 -5.91 3.77
CA GLN A 186 -2.34 -7.27 3.74
C GLN A 186 -1.15 -7.50 4.69
N ILE A 187 -0.17 -6.59 4.74
CA ILE A 187 0.96 -6.73 5.67
C ILE A 187 0.50 -6.63 7.14
N PRO A 188 -0.36 -5.66 7.51
CA PRO A 188 -0.96 -5.64 8.83
C PRO A 188 -1.71 -6.92 9.21
N ILE A 189 -2.42 -7.58 8.29
CA ILE A 189 -3.08 -8.86 8.59
C ILE A 189 -2.09 -9.95 8.97
N PHE A 190 -0.97 -10.10 8.24
CA PHE A 190 0.04 -11.10 8.60
C PHE A 190 0.72 -10.78 9.93
N LEU A 191 0.95 -9.50 10.22
CA LEU A 191 1.47 -9.07 11.51
C LEU A 191 0.48 -9.34 12.65
N MET A 192 -0.83 -9.19 12.41
CA MET A 192 -1.88 -9.55 13.36
C MET A 192 -1.84 -11.03 13.68
N LEU A 193 -1.71 -11.91 12.68
CA LEU A 193 -1.58 -13.35 12.89
C LEU A 193 -0.35 -13.71 13.73
N ALA A 194 0.80 -13.10 13.42
CA ALA A 194 2.03 -13.30 14.15
C ALA A 194 1.91 -12.86 15.62
N CYS A 195 1.42 -11.64 15.88
CA CYS A 195 1.25 -11.12 17.24
C CYS A 195 0.17 -11.88 18.01
N GLY A 196 -0.94 -12.21 17.36
CA GLY A 196 -2.03 -13.02 17.90
C GLY A 196 -1.56 -14.40 18.33
N GLY A 197 -0.76 -15.08 17.49
CA GLY A 197 -0.13 -16.34 17.85
C GLY A 197 0.77 -16.25 19.07
N ILE A 198 1.58 -15.19 19.20
CA ILE A 198 2.41 -14.97 20.40
C ILE A 198 1.54 -14.73 21.64
N TRP A 199 0.52 -13.87 21.56
CA TRP A 199 -0.38 -13.59 22.69
C TRP A 199 -1.15 -14.83 23.13
N LEU A 200 -1.74 -15.57 22.19
CA LEU A 200 -2.45 -16.82 22.47
C LEU A 200 -1.53 -17.84 23.15
N TYR A 201 -0.31 -18.03 22.63
CA TYR A 201 0.68 -18.88 23.30
C TYR A 201 0.93 -18.42 24.73
N GLN A 202 1.13 -17.12 24.98
CA GLN A 202 1.41 -16.62 26.33
C GLN A 202 0.23 -16.77 27.29
N ILE A 203 -1.00 -16.57 26.82
CA ILE A 203 -2.22 -16.74 27.60
C ILE A 203 -2.39 -18.20 28.02
N PHE A 204 -2.09 -19.16 27.14
CA PHE A 204 -2.40 -20.58 27.37
C PHE A 204 -1.18 -21.46 27.72
N ARG A 205 0.05 -20.92 27.76
CA ARG A 205 1.28 -21.71 27.98
C ARG A 205 1.29 -22.57 29.26
N ARG A 206 0.48 -22.23 30.26
CA ARG A 206 0.37 -22.96 31.55
C ARG A 206 -0.83 -23.92 31.61
N GLY A 207 -1.53 -24.16 30.51
CA GLY A 207 -2.75 -24.98 30.45
C GLY A 207 -4.00 -24.33 31.06
N ARG A 208 -3.89 -23.12 31.60
CA ARG A 208 -5.00 -22.29 32.10
C ARG A 208 -4.81 -20.86 31.59
N PRO A 209 -5.89 -20.09 31.34
CA PRO A 209 -5.78 -18.70 30.88
C PRO A 209 -5.03 -17.82 31.87
N ASP A 210 -3.93 -17.20 31.43
CA ASP A 210 -3.27 -16.11 32.15
C ASP A 210 -4.01 -14.79 31.88
N TRP A 211 -4.87 -14.40 32.82
CA TRP A 211 -5.69 -13.18 32.71
C TRP A 211 -4.86 -11.89 32.64
N ARG A 212 -3.65 -11.88 33.20
CA ARG A 212 -2.75 -10.74 33.06
C ARG A 212 -2.23 -10.63 31.63
N ALA A 213 -1.83 -11.75 31.03
CA ALA A 213 -1.44 -11.78 29.62
C ALA A 213 -2.62 -11.39 28.70
N ALA A 214 -3.83 -11.84 29.02
CA ALA A 214 -5.04 -11.46 28.29
C ALA A 214 -5.33 -9.94 28.40
N GLY A 215 -5.17 -9.35 29.58
CA GLY A 215 -5.30 -7.90 29.77
C GLY A 215 -4.27 -7.09 28.98
N LEU A 216 -3.03 -7.56 28.89
CA LEU A 216 -1.99 -6.93 28.08
C LEU A 216 -2.27 -7.06 26.57
N ALA A 217 -2.76 -8.23 26.12
CA ALA A 217 -3.19 -8.44 24.75
C ALA A 217 -4.37 -7.53 24.38
N ALA A 218 -5.34 -7.37 25.28
CA ALA A 218 -6.47 -6.46 25.10
C ALA A 218 -6.01 -5.00 25.01
N LEU A 219 -5.07 -4.57 25.86
CA LEU A 219 -4.49 -3.23 25.82
C LEU A 219 -3.74 -2.98 24.50
N PHE A 220 -2.94 -3.96 24.05
CA PHE A 220 -2.27 -3.94 22.75
C PHE A 220 -3.27 -3.73 21.60
N LEU A 221 -4.35 -4.50 21.57
CA LEU A 221 -5.39 -4.38 20.54
C LEU A 221 -6.11 -3.03 20.61
N ALA A 222 -6.42 -2.55 21.81
CA ALA A 222 -7.07 -1.26 22.02
C ALA A 222 -6.22 -0.11 21.45
N PHE A 223 -4.93 -0.06 21.76
CA PHE A 223 -4.05 0.98 21.24
C PHE A 223 -3.74 0.85 19.75
N MET A 224 -3.75 -0.37 19.20
CA MET A 224 -3.69 -0.57 17.75
C MET A 224 -4.90 0.05 17.06
N LEU A 225 -6.11 -0.23 17.55
CA LEU A 225 -7.34 0.32 16.98
C LEU A 225 -7.42 1.83 17.16
N LEU A 226 -7.06 2.36 18.33
CA LEU A 226 -7.06 3.80 18.59
C LEU A 226 -6.10 4.53 17.65
N VAL A 227 -4.82 4.15 17.61
CA VAL A 227 -3.81 4.84 16.79
C VAL A 227 -4.07 4.65 15.30
N GLY A 228 -4.53 3.48 14.87
CA GLY A 228 -4.92 3.21 13.48
C GLY A 228 -6.26 3.81 13.05
N ALA A 229 -7.05 4.38 13.96
CA ALA A 229 -8.46 4.72 13.73
C ALA A 229 -8.69 5.67 12.55
N VAL A 230 -7.83 6.69 12.38
CA VAL A 230 -7.92 7.66 11.28
C VAL A 230 -7.90 7.02 9.89
N GLN A 231 -7.33 5.82 9.74
CA GLN A 231 -7.30 5.07 8.48
C GLN A 231 -8.25 3.87 8.50
N ILE A 232 -8.33 3.13 9.59
CA ILE A 232 -9.13 1.89 9.69
C ILE A 232 -10.63 2.20 9.58
N TRP A 233 -11.10 3.24 10.26
CA TRP A 233 -12.53 3.56 10.28
C TRP A 233 -13.07 4.01 8.91
N PRO A 234 -12.50 5.00 8.21
CA PRO A 234 -12.97 5.36 6.88
C PRO A 234 -12.83 4.21 5.86
N ALA A 235 -11.80 3.36 6.00
CA ALA A 235 -11.66 2.19 5.14
C ALA A 235 -12.75 1.14 5.36
N TYR A 236 -13.15 0.93 6.62
CA TYR A 236 -14.26 0.06 6.98
C TYR A 236 -15.61 0.58 6.43
N GLU A 237 -15.86 1.89 6.55
CA GLU A 237 -17.07 2.53 6.00
C GLU A 237 -17.12 2.42 4.48
N TYR A 238 -16.03 2.79 3.80
CA TYR A 238 -15.90 2.68 2.36
C TYR A 238 -16.02 1.23 1.87
N GLY A 239 -15.41 0.29 2.58
CA GLY A 239 -15.45 -1.14 2.24
C GLY A 239 -16.88 -1.66 2.12
N LYS A 240 -17.77 -1.31 3.06
CA LYS A 240 -19.19 -1.72 3.02
C LYS A 240 -19.96 -1.20 1.82
N LEU A 241 -19.50 -0.10 1.24
CA LEU A 241 -20.17 0.60 0.14
C LEU A 241 -19.50 0.32 -1.21
N SER A 242 -18.47 -0.52 -1.26
CA SER A 242 -17.67 -0.75 -2.46
C SER A 242 -17.49 -2.24 -2.77
N LYS A 243 -17.17 -2.52 -4.03
CA LYS A 243 -16.62 -3.81 -4.46
C LYS A 243 -15.18 -3.63 -4.91
N ARG A 244 -14.38 -4.67 -4.72
CA ARG A 244 -12.94 -4.70 -5.00
C ARG A 244 -12.62 -5.79 -6.02
N TRP A 245 -11.79 -5.47 -7.01
CA TRP A 245 -11.26 -6.50 -7.91
C TRP A 245 -10.14 -7.27 -7.21
N VAL A 246 -10.32 -8.58 -7.15
CA VAL A 246 -9.42 -9.49 -6.42
C VAL A 246 -8.84 -10.59 -7.29
N ASN A 247 -9.00 -10.50 -8.61
CA ASN A 247 -8.66 -11.56 -9.59
C ASN A 247 -9.58 -12.78 -9.50
N ALA A 248 -10.82 -12.58 -9.02
CA ALA A 248 -11.93 -13.49 -9.23
C ALA A 248 -12.75 -13.03 -10.46
N GLU A 249 -13.68 -13.88 -10.93
CA GLU A 249 -14.58 -13.56 -12.06
C GLU A 249 -15.37 -12.27 -11.81
N GLU A 250 -15.94 -12.14 -10.61
CA GLU A 250 -16.67 -10.95 -10.19
C GLU A 250 -15.96 -10.21 -9.05
N PRO A 251 -16.05 -8.86 -9.01
CA PRO A 251 -15.52 -8.07 -7.91
C PRO A 251 -16.27 -8.39 -6.61
N LYS A 252 -15.55 -8.35 -5.49
CA LYS A 252 -16.06 -8.81 -4.18
C LYS A 252 -16.38 -7.65 -3.26
N GLY A 253 -17.54 -7.71 -2.60
CA GLY A 253 -17.95 -6.78 -1.56
C GLY A 253 -17.32 -7.08 -0.20
N TRP A 254 -17.59 -6.21 0.78
CA TRP A 254 -17.03 -6.33 2.13
C TRP A 254 -17.37 -7.63 2.85
N ASN A 255 -18.57 -8.18 2.67
CA ASN A 255 -19.00 -9.39 3.37
C ASN A 255 -18.64 -10.68 2.62
N GLU A 256 -18.09 -10.59 1.41
CA GLU A 256 -17.74 -11.75 0.60
C GLU A 256 -16.25 -12.12 0.81
N PRO A 257 -15.90 -13.40 1.05
CA PRO A 257 -14.50 -13.81 1.12
C PRO A 257 -13.83 -13.67 -0.25
N VAL A 258 -12.51 -13.40 -0.25
CA VAL A 258 -11.75 -13.60 -1.49
C VAL A 258 -11.65 -15.10 -1.72
N PRO A 259 -12.11 -15.65 -2.86
CA PRO A 259 -12.14 -17.10 -3.07
C PRO A 259 -10.78 -17.76 -2.86
N TYR A 260 -10.78 -18.97 -2.29
CA TYR A 260 -9.54 -19.71 -2.04
C TYR A 260 -8.76 -20.04 -3.33
N SER A 261 -9.43 -20.09 -4.48
CA SER A 261 -8.78 -20.23 -5.80
C SER A 261 -7.82 -19.07 -6.09
N VAL A 262 -8.14 -17.86 -5.67
CA VAL A 262 -7.25 -16.70 -5.76
C VAL A 262 -6.05 -16.86 -4.82
N HIS A 263 -6.28 -17.24 -3.56
CA HIS A 263 -5.19 -17.54 -2.61
C HIS A 263 -4.25 -18.62 -3.15
N SER A 264 -4.81 -19.62 -3.84
CA SER A 264 -4.08 -20.70 -4.50
C SER A 264 -3.19 -20.21 -5.65
N GLN A 265 -3.64 -19.22 -6.43
CA GLN A 265 -2.85 -18.60 -7.51
C GLN A 265 -1.66 -17.81 -6.97
N TYR A 266 -1.83 -17.18 -5.80
CA TYR A 266 -0.84 -16.33 -5.16
C TYR A 266 -0.11 -17.00 -3.97
N SER A 267 -0.14 -18.33 -3.91
CA SER A 267 0.63 -19.12 -2.94
C SER A 267 2.10 -19.19 -3.35
N LEU A 268 3.00 -19.26 -2.38
CA LEU A 268 4.39 -19.65 -2.61
C LEU A 268 4.42 -21.14 -2.99
N ILE A 269 4.98 -21.45 -4.15
CA ILE A 269 5.15 -22.84 -4.58
C ILE A 269 6.35 -23.49 -3.85
N PRO A 270 6.33 -24.81 -3.56
CA PRO A 270 7.42 -25.44 -2.81
C PRO A 270 8.80 -25.30 -3.46
N THR A 271 8.88 -25.26 -4.78
CA THR A 271 10.15 -25.03 -5.51
C THR A 271 10.72 -23.63 -5.26
N SER A 272 9.89 -22.64 -4.93
CA SER A 272 10.35 -21.30 -4.54
C SER A 272 11.01 -21.27 -3.16
N LEU A 273 10.98 -22.36 -2.38
CA LEU A 273 11.83 -22.46 -1.18
C LEU A 273 13.32 -22.48 -1.53
N LEU A 274 13.67 -22.94 -2.73
CA LEU A 274 15.03 -22.81 -3.25
C LEU A 274 15.44 -21.34 -3.36
N ALA A 275 14.49 -20.42 -3.54
CA ALA A 275 14.76 -18.99 -3.64
C ALA A 275 15.25 -18.36 -2.33
N ILE A 276 15.14 -19.05 -1.20
CA ILE A 276 15.79 -18.63 0.06
C ILE A 276 17.31 -18.45 -0.14
N LEU A 277 17.90 -19.35 -0.94
CA LEU A 277 19.33 -19.41 -1.22
C LEU A 277 19.67 -18.99 -2.66
N PHE A 278 18.78 -19.24 -3.62
CA PHE A 278 19.03 -19.05 -5.04
C PHE A 278 18.13 -17.96 -5.63
N PRO A 279 18.67 -16.76 -5.89
CA PRO A 279 17.83 -15.65 -6.31
C PRO A 279 17.26 -15.89 -7.71
N GLY A 280 16.07 -15.35 -7.97
CA GLY A 280 15.37 -15.50 -9.26
C GLY A 280 14.33 -16.62 -9.34
N HIS A 281 14.30 -17.54 -8.37
CA HIS A 281 13.35 -18.67 -8.34
C HIS A 281 12.03 -18.37 -7.58
N ASN A 282 11.58 -17.12 -7.62
CA ASN A 282 10.42 -16.67 -6.87
C ASN A 282 9.15 -16.62 -7.75
N ARG A 283 7.98 -16.85 -7.13
CA ARG A 283 6.67 -16.60 -7.75
C ARG A 283 5.82 -15.86 -6.73
N ASN A 284 5.43 -14.63 -7.06
CA ASN A 284 4.56 -13.77 -6.24
C ASN A 284 5.13 -13.38 -4.85
N GLY A 285 6.42 -13.57 -4.56
CA GLY A 285 7.04 -13.16 -3.30
C GLY A 285 8.44 -13.74 -3.17
N ASP A 286 9.42 -12.90 -2.86
CA ASP A 286 10.84 -13.30 -2.80
C ASP A 286 11.27 -13.64 -1.35
N PRO A 287 11.58 -14.91 -1.04
CA PRO A 287 12.10 -15.31 0.27
C PRO A 287 13.63 -15.22 0.38
N PHE A 288 14.35 -14.67 -0.61
CA PHE A 288 15.81 -14.67 -0.67
C PHE A 288 16.46 -13.95 0.51
N ILE A 289 17.30 -14.67 1.26
CA ILE A 289 18.12 -14.11 2.34
C ILE A 289 19.62 -14.39 2.16
N GLY A 290 20.00 -15.19 1.16
CA GLY A 290 21.40 -15.52 0.87
C GLY A 290 22.03 -16.50 1.86
N ILE A 291 23.17 -17.09 1.46
CA ILE A 291 23.87 -18.12 2.25
C ILE A 291 24.46 -17.54 3.54
N ALA A 292 24.91 -16.28 3.52
CA ALA A 292 25.50 -15.65 4.68
C ALA A 292 24.49 -15.43 5.80
N ALA A 293 23.32 -14.89 5.47
CA ALA A 293 22.26 -14.67 6.45
C ALA A 293 21.66 -15.98 6.94
N LEU A 294 21.42 -16.93 6.02
CA LEU A 294 20.91 -18.25 6.39
C LEU A 294 21.84 -18.97 7.36
N THR A 295 23.15 -18.97 7.08
CA THR A 295 24.15 -19.63 7.95
C THR A 295 24.17 -19.03 9.35
N LEU A 296 24.15 -17.70 9.46
CA LEU A 296 24.11 -17.03 10.76
C LEU A 296 22.81 -17.26 11.51
N ALA A 297 21.67 -17.29 10.82
CA ALA A 297 20.39 -17.61 11.42
C ALA A 297 20.37 -19.05 11.98
N LEU A 298 20.88 -20.01 11.21
CA LEU A 298 21.00 -21.42 11.65
C LEU A 298 21.96 -21.57 12.84
N LEU A 299 23.08 -20.85 12.84
CA LEU A 299 24.00 -20.80 13.98
C LEU A 299 23.34 -20.16 15.21
N GLY A 300 22.59 -19.07 15.03
CA GLY A 300 21.84 -18.44 16.11
C GLY A 300 20.81 -19.39 16.71
N MET A 301 20.07 -20.11 15.88
CA MET A 301 19.14 -21.15 16.30
C MET A 301 19.87 -22.26 17.08
N ALA A 302 20.97 -22.80 16.54
CA ALA A 302 21.67 -23.93 17.13
C ALA A 302 22.40 -23.60 18.44
N LEU A 303 22.99 -22.39 18.53
CA LEU A 303 23.80 -21.98 19.67
C LEU A 303 22.98 -21.33 20.79
N ALA A 304 21.86 -20.68 20.46
CA ALA A 304 21.04 -19.93 21.40
C ALA A 304 19.64 -20.52 21.60
N TRP A 305 19.40 -21.79 21.26
CA TRP A 305 18.08 -22.45 21.37
C TRP A 305 17.43 -22.37 22.77
N ARG A 306 18.24 -22.23 23.82
CA ARG A 306 17.76 -22.10 25.20
C ARG A 306 17.03 -20.77 25.44
N GLU A 307 17.32 -19.74 24.65
CA GLU A 307 16.71 -18.42 24.76
C GLU A 307 15.26 -18.46 24.26
N PHE A 308 14.33 -17.97 25.09
CA PHE A 308 12.91 -17.92 24.73
C PHE A 308 12.67 -17.13 23.43
N VAL A 309 13.39 -16.03 23.25
CA VAL A 309 13.26 -15.15 22.07
C VAL A 309 13.68 -15.88 20.78
N VAL A 310 14.68 -16.77 20.85
CA VAL A 310 15.10 -17.58 19.70
C VAL A 310 14.00 -18.55 19.28
N LYS A 311 13.30 -19.16 20.24
CA LYS A 311 12.15 -20.03 19.94
C LYS A 311 11.00 -19.25 19.29
N VAL A 312 10.73 -18.03 19.77
CA VAL A 312 9.74 -17.13 19.14
C VAL A 312 10.16 -16.79 17.71
N ALA A 313 11.43 -16.41 17.49
CA ALA A 313 11.95 -16.08 16.17
C ALA A 313 11.87 -17.26 15.19
N VAL A 314 12.17 -18.48 15.65
CA VAL A 314 12.01 -19.71 14.86
C VAL A 314 10.54 -19.99 14.56
N GLY A 315 9.65 -19.81 15.55
CA GLY A 315 8.20 -19.95 15.35
C GLY A 315 7.64 -18.96 14.33
N LEU A 316 8.10 -17.70 14.35
CA LEU A 316 7.77 -16.70 13.34
C LEU A 316 8.33 -17.06 11.97
N ALA A 317 9.60 -17.48 11.91
CA ALA A 317 10.25 -17.89 10.67
C ALA A 317 9.50 -19.06 10.00
N ALA A 318 9.27 -20.13 10.75
CA ALA A 318 8.57 -21.32 10.28
C ALA A 318 7.09 -21.03 9.97
N GLY A 319 6.39 -20.30 10.86
CA GLY A 319 4.98 -19.96 10.69
C GLY A 319 4.72 -19.08 9.47
N GLY A 320 5.55 -18.06 9.24
CA GLY A 320 5.46 -17.21 8.05
C GLY A 320 5.72 -17.98 6.76
N LEU A 321 6.71 -18.87 6.75
CA LEU A 321 7.02 -19.71 5.60
C LEU A 321 5.91 -20.74 5.32
N LEU A 322 5.41 -21.43 6.34
CA LEU A 322 4.28 -22.36 6.22
C LEU A 322 3.01 -21.66 5.75
N PHE A 323 2.68 -20.50 6.30
CA PHE A 323 1.54 -19.71 5.84
C PHE A 323 1.70 -19.33 4.36
N SER A 324 2.91 -18.91 3.95
CA SER A 324 3.18 -18.47 2.59
C SER A 324 2.98 -19.56 1.53
N LEU A 325 3.13 -20.84 1.90
CA LEU A 325 2.91 -21.98 1.01
C LEU A 325 1.43 -22.15 0.59
N GLY A 326 0.50 -21.45 1.26
CA GLY A 326 -0.90 -21.34 0.87
C GLY A 326 -1.55 -22.70 0.59
N ARG A 327 -1.99 -22.93 -0.65
CA ARG A 327 -2.65 -24.18 -1.08
C ARG A 327 -1.85 -25.46 -0.82
N ASN A 328 -0.53 -25.35 -0.65
CA ASN A 328 0.35 -26.51 -0.50
C ASN A 328 0.41 -27.04 0.95
N ASN A 329 -0.43 -26.55 1.86
CA ASN A 329 -0.61 -27.15 3.20
C ASN A 329 -2.02 -26.91 3.77
N VAL A 330 -2.41 -27.77 4.73
CA VAL A 330 -3.74 -27.74 5.37
C VAL A 330 -3.89 -26.57 6.36
N LEU A 331 -2.80 -26.12 6.98
CA LEU A 331 -2.84 -25.06 8.00
C LEU A 331 -3.34 -23.74 7.42
N HIS A 332 -2.92 -23.38 6.22
CA HIS A 332 -3.42 -22.18 5.56
C HIS A 332 -4.93 -22.26 5.30
N GLY A 333 -5.44 -23.41 4.84
CA GLY A 333 -6.88 -23.63 4.63
C GLY A 333 -7.69 -23.48 5.92
N LEU A 334 -7.18 -24.00 7.05
CA LEU A 334 -7.81 -23.83 8.36
C LEU A 334 -7.83 -22.37 8.81
N LEU A 335 -6.72 -21.65 8.67
CA LEU A 335 -6.64 -20.24 9.03
C LEU A 335 -7.56 -19.38 8.14
N TYR A 336 -7.60 -19.67 6.84
CA TYR A 336 -8.52 -19.04 5.89
C TYR A 336 -10.00 -19.24 6.28
N ALA A 337 -10.35 -20.42 6.79
CA ALA A 337 -11.74 -20.73 7.15
C ALA A 337 -12.15 -20.22 8.53
N LEU A 338 -11.22 -20.16 9.49
CA LEU A 338 -11.54 -19.95 10.91
C LEU A 338 -11.14 -18.57 11.44
N VAL A 339 -10.15 -17.92 10.85
CA VAL A 339 -9.61 -16.66 11.38
C VAL A 339 -10.10 -15.49 10.52
N PRO A 340 -10.92 -14.57 11.07
CA PRO A 340 -11.42 -13.43 10.33
C PRO A 340 -10.29 -12.60 9.71
N MET A 341 -10.59 -11.97 8.58
CA MET A 341 -9.68 -11.17 7.75
C MET A 341 -8.59 -11.96 7.01
N VAL A 342 -8.32 -13.21 7.34
CA VAL A 342 -7.36 -14.04 6.57
C VAL A 342 -7.88 -14.23 5.16
N GLU A 343 -9.18 -14.44 4.99
CA GLU A 343 -9.84 -14.54 3.70
C GLU A 343 -9.73 -13.25 2.85
N LYS A 344 -9.40 -12.10 3.45
CA LYS A 344 -9.19 -10.82 2.75
C LYS A 344 -7.77 -10.62 2.24
N ALA A 345 -6.80 -11.38 2.76
CA ALA A 345 -5.38 -11.29 2.40
C ALA A 345 -5.05 -12.20 1.19
N ARG A 346 -5.45 -11.77 -0.01
CA ARG A 346 -5.45 -12.61 -1.24
C ARG A 346 -4.11 -13.22 -1.69
N THR A 347 -2.98 -12.74 -1.18
CA THR A 347 -1.63 -13.15 -1.63
C THR A 347 -0.83 -13.75 -0.46
N PRO A 348 -1.04 -15.05 -0.14
CA PRO A 348 -0.36 -15.71 0.97
C PRO A 348 1.15 -15.65 0.90
N SER A 349 1.72 -15.67 -0.31
CA SER A 349 3.18 -15.59 -0.54
C SER A 349 3.84 -14.41 0.17
N PHE A 350 3.17 -13.28 0.36
CA PHE A 350 3.76 -12.11 1.06
C PHE A 350 3.98 -12.37 2.56
N ALA A 351 3.43 -13.44 3.15
CA ALA A 351 3.78 -13.86 4.51
C ALA A 351 5.25 -14.28 4.66
N VAL A 352 6.00 -14.45 3.55
CA VAL A 352 7.46 -14.56 3.58
C VAL A 352 8.13 -13.38 4.27
N PHE A 353 7.46 -12.23 4.37
CA PHE A 353 7.88 -11.10 5.19
C PHE A 353 8.02 -11.47 6.68
N ILE A 354 7.05 -12.20 7.24
CA ILE A 354 7.11 -12.67 8.65
C ILE A 354 8.23 -13.70 8.81
N TYR A 355 8.43 -14.55 7.80
CA TYR A 355 9.57 -15.46 7.74
C TYR A 355 10.89 -14.68 7.86
N HIS A 356 11.08 -13.70 6.97
CA HIS A 356 12.28 -12.87 6.91
C HIS A 356 12.50 -12.14 8.23
N PHE A 357 11.43 -11.59 8.84
CA PHE A 357 11.51 -10.95 10.14
C PHE A 357 11.96 -11.90 11.27
N GLY A 358 11.51 -13.15 11.29
CA GLY A 358 12.02 -14.14 12.26
C GLY A 358 13.52 -14.39 12.11
N ILE A 359 14.00 -14.46 10.86
CA ILE A 359 15.41 -14.69 10.53
C ILE A 359 16.33 -13.59 11.08
N ILE A 360 15.93 -12.32 11.09
CA ILE A 360 16.82 -11.22 11.51
C ILE A 360 17.23 -11.33 12.98
N ILE A 361 16.32 -11.80 13.84
CA ILE A 361 16.60 -12.01 15.25
C ILE A 361 17.63 -13.13 15.40
N LEU A 362 17.47 -14.21 14.64
CA LEU A 362 18.40 -15.35 14.64
C LEU A 362 19.79 -14.93 14.17
N ILE A 363 19.91 -14.06 13.16
CA ILE A 363 21.20 -13.51 12.70
C ILE A 363 21.91 -12.79 13.85
N ALA A 364 21.21 -11.92 14.58
CA ALA A 364 21.81 -11.18 15.69
C ALA A 364 22.32 -12.11 16.80
N TYR A 365 21.55 -13.14 17.14
CA TYR A 365 21.97 -14.16 18.10
C TYR A 365 23.14 -15.01 17.56
N GLY A 366 23.15 -15.34 16.27
CA GLY A 366 24.22 -16.08 15.62
C GLY A 366 25.57 -15.39 15.73
N ILE A 367 25.61 -14.08 15.44
CA ILE A 367 26.84 -13.26 15.54
C ILE A 367 27.39 -13.25 16.97
N ASP A 368 26.54 -13.00 17.97
CA ASP A 368 27.00 -12.88 19.36
C ASP A 368 27.39 -14.24 19.95
N TYR A 369 26.57 -15.29 19.77
CA TYR A 369 26.86 -16.61 20.35
C TYR A 369 28.02 -17.31 19.66
N LEU A 370 28.24 -17.09 18.35
CA LEU A 370 29.41 -17.62 17.68
C LEU A 370 30.71 -17.09 18.31
N SER A 371 30.70 -15.82 18.74
CA SER A 371 31.87 -15.21 19.38
C SER A 371 32.23 -15.85 20.73
N SER A 372 31.23 -16.28 21.51
CA SER A 372 31.40 -16.91 22.83
C SER A 372 31.49 -18.44 22.79
N SER A 373 31.09 -19.08 21.68
CA SER A 373 30.98 -20.55 21.58
C SER A 373 31.79 -21.10 20.39
N ARG A 374 33.02 -20.58 20.22
CA ARG A 374 33.92 -20.91 19.10
C ARG A 374 34.23 -22.41 18.97
N GLU A 375 34.29 -23.13 20.08
CA GLU A 375 34.57 -24.58 20.09
C GLU A 375 33.33 -25.47 19.94
N SER A 376 32.13 -24.89 19.87
CA SER A 376 30.89 -25.63 19.64
C SER A 376 30.99 -26.44 18.35
N ARG A 377 30.48 -27.68 18.36
CA ARG A 377 30.45 -28.56 17.17
C ARG A 377 29.89 -27.85 15.93
N TRP A 378 28.89 -26.98 16.11
CA TRP A 378 28.24 -26.25 15.02
C TRP A 378 29.14 -25.15 14.44
N ALA A 379 29.91 -24.46 15.28
CA ALA A 379 30.91 -23.49 14.83
C ALA A 379 32.05 -24.17 14.04
N ARG A 380 32.37 -25.45 14.35
CA ARG A 380 33.36 -26.25 13.60
C ARG A 380 32.80 -26.80 12.29
N LEU A 381 31.53 -27.17 12.30
CA LEU A 381 30.86 -27.80 11.16
C LEU A 381 30.45 -26.78 10.09
N ALA A 382 30.03 -25.58 10.47
CA ALA A 382 29.52 -24.58 9.52
C ALA A 382 30.49 -24.24 8.37
N PRO A 383 31.79 -23.96 8.60
CA PRO A 383 32.74 -23.73 7.50
C PRO A 383 32.86 -24.94 6.55
N ARG A 384 32.83 -26.17 7.07
CA ARG A 384 32.93 -27.39 6.27
C ARG A 384 31.69 -27.59 5.41
N LEU A 385 30.51 -27.35 5.96
CA LEU A 385 29.26 -27.40 5.21
C LEU A 385 29.23 -26.36 4.11
N LEU A 386 29.69 -25.13 4.39
CA LEU A 386 29.80 -24.08 3.38
C LEU A 386 30.73 -24.45 2.23
N LEU A 387 31.89 -25.05 2.52
CA LEU A 387 32.79 -25.56 1.48
C LEU A 387 32.15 -26.69 0.66
N GLY A 388 31.38 -27.57 1.30
CA GLY A 388 30.59 -28.60 0.62
C GLY A 388 29.52 -28.01 -0.31
N VAL A 389 28.79 -27.00 0.17
CA VAL A 389 27.79 -26.26 -0.63
C VAL A 389 28.47 -25.56 -1.81
N ALA A 390 29.60 -24.88 -1.59
CA ALA A 390 30.35 -24.23 -2.64
C ALA A 390 30.85 -25.23 -3.70
N ALA A 391 31.43 -26.36 -3.28
CA ALA A 391 31.89 -27.40 -4.19
C ALA A 391 30.74 -27.99 -5.02
N ALA A 392 29.59 -28.26 -4.39
CA ALA A 392 28.40 -28.72 -5.09
C ALA A 392 27.89 -27.68 -6.10
N MET A 393 27.90 -26.39 -5.74
CA MET A 393 27.49 -25.30 -6.64
C MET A 393 28.44 -25.12 -7.82
N PHE A 394 29.76 -25.14 -7.59
CA PHE A 394 30.74 -25.09 -8.67
C PHE A 394 30.64 -26.32 -9.59
N LEU A 395 30.36 -27.50 -9.04
CA LEU A 395 30.13 -28.70 -9.84
C LEU A 395 28.86 -28.58 -10.69
N ILE A 396 27.75 -28.10 -10.12
CA ILE A 396 26.52 -27.85 -10.87
C ILE A 396 26.75 -26.82 -11.97
N LEU A 397 27.45 -25.72 -11.68
CA LEU A 397 27.77 -24.70 -12.66
C LEU A 397 28.66 -25.28 -13.78
N ALA A 398 29.67 -26.07 -13.44
CA ALA A 398 30.53 -26.75 -14.42
C ALA A 398 29.71 -27.70 -15.30
N ILE A 399 28.80 -28.48 -14.72
CA ILE A 399 27.88 -29.36 -15.48
C ILE A 399 26.99 -28.53 -16.42
N LEU A 400 26.41 -27.43 -15.96
CA LEU A 400 25.55 -26.58 -16.79
C LEU A 400 26.33 -25.92 -17.94
N VAL A 401 27.55 -25.44 -17.67
CA VAL A 401 28.44 -24.87 -18.68
C VAL A 401 28.85 -25.92 -19.72
N THR A 402 29.30 -27.09 -19.27
CA THR A 402 29.67 -28.20 -20.18
C THR A 402 28.48 -28.72 -20.98
N ALA A 403 27.27 -28.68 -20.42
CA ALA A 403 26.05 -29.05 -21.11
C ALA A 403 25.54 -27.98 -22.10
N GLN A 404 26.26 -26.86 -22.28
CA GLN A 404 25.80 -25.67 -23.02
C GLN A 404 24.43 -25.14 -22.56
N LYS A 405 24.04 -25.49 -21.34
CA LYS A 405 22.85 -25.01 -20.64
C LYS A 405 23.25 -23.98 -19.60
N ALA A 406 24.37 -23.29 -19.80
CA ALA A 406 24.85 -22.28 -18.87
C ALA A 406 23.68 -21.32 -18.60
N PRO A 407 23.15 -21.28 -17.37
CA PRO A 407 22.11 -20.32 -17.06
C PRO A 407 22.73 -18.96 -17.34
N GLY A 408 22.03 -18.08 -18.05
CA GLY A 408 22.43 -16.66 -18.18
C GLY A 408 22.32 -15.90 -16.85
N GLU A 409 22.53 -16.60 -15.73
CA GLU A 409 22.20 -16.21 -14.37
C GLU A 409 23.44 -16.43 -13.49
N ASP A 410 24.41 -15.51 -13.59
CA ASP A 410 25.68 -15.53 -12.83
C ASP A 410 25.48 -15.52 -11.30
N ARG A 411 24.26 -15.27 -10.83
CA ARG A 411 23.90 -15.21 -9.42
C ARG A 411 24.18 -16.52 -8.67
N PHE A 412 24.17 -17.68 -9.35
CA PHE A 412 24.58 -18.95 -8.73
C PHE A 412 26.07 -18.99 -8.38
N ALA A 413 26.93 -18.40 -9.21
CA ALA A 413 28.36 -18.30 -8.94
C ALA A 413 28.64 -17.40 -7.72
N VAL A 414 27.83 -16.35 -7.52
CA VAL A 414 27.91 -15.48 -6.34
C VAL A 414 27.64 -16.27 -5.06
N VAL A 415 26.63 -17.14 -5.03
CA VAL A 415 26.33 -17.98 -3.86
C VAL A 415 27.52 -18.88 -3.51
N ALA A 416 28.13 -19.53 -4.51
CA ALA A 416 29.30 -20.38 -4.31
C ALA A 416 30.50 -19.59 -3.78
N LEU A 417 30.78 -18.42 -4.37
CA LEU A 417 31.85 -17.53 -3.96
C LEU A 417 31.66 -17.04 -2.52
N VAL A 418 30.46 -16.57 -2.19
CA VAL A 418 30.13 -16.09 -0.84
C VAL A 418 30.24 -17.23 0.17
N ALA A 419 29.84 -18.45 -0.18
CA ALA A 419 29.99 -19.61 0.69
C ALA A 419 31.48 -19.91 1.01
N VAL A 420 32.39 -19.84 0.03
CA VAL A 420 33.84 -20.01 0.25
C VAL A 420 34.40 -18.90 1.14
N LEU A 421 34.09 -17.64 0.81
CA LEU A 421 34.58 -16.49 1.58
C LEU A 421 34.06 -16.51 3.01
N LEU A 422 32.78 -16.84 3.20
CA LEU A 422 32.17 -16.99 4.52
C LEU A 422 32.80 -18.14 5.31
N ALA A 423 33.11 -19.27 4.67
CA ALA A 423 33.82 -20.35 5.34
C ALA A 423 35.18 -19.89 5.88
N GLY A 424 35.92 -19.11 5.08
CA GLY A 424 37.18 -18.49 5.49
C GLY A 424 37.00 -17.50 6.66
N VAL A 425 35.98 -16.64 6.60
CA VAL A 425 35.65 -15.69 7.67
C VAL A 425 35.28 -16.42 8.96
N LEU A 426 34.42 -17.44 8.89
CA LEU A 426 34.01 -18.24 10.06
C LEU A 426 35.20 -19.03 10.64
N TYR A 427 36.07 -19.57 9.79
CA TYR A 427 37.29 -20.24 10.23
C TYR A 427 38.23 -19.27 10.96
N GLY A 428 38.53 -18.12 10.35
CA GLY A 428 39.39 -17.08 10.95
C GLY A 428 38.80 -16.47 12.22
N TRP A 429 37.48 -16.31 12.28
CA TRP A 429 36.78 -15.84 13.48
C TRP A 429 36.88 -16.88 14.61
N ARG A 430 36.70 -18.15 14.28
CA ARG A 430 36.83 -19.24 15.25
C ARG A 430 38.27 -19.39 15.76
N SER A 431 39.26 -19.39 14.87
CA SER A 431 40.69 -19.53 15.22
C SER A 431 41.23 -18.35 16.02
N GLY A 432 40.46 -17.26 16.11
CA GLY A 432 40.89 -16.02 16.77
C GLY A 432 41.77 -15.12 15.92
N SER A 433 42.07 -15.53 14.67
CA SER A 433 42.81 -14.72 13.69
C SER A 433 42.03 -13.46 13.29
N LEU A 434 40.69 -13.49 13.34
CA LEU A 434 39.82 -12.33 13.14
C LEU A 434 39.14 -11.92 14.46
N GLY A 435 39.25 -10.63 14.80
CA GLY A 435 38.47 -10.04 15.89
C GLY A 435 36.97 -9.97 15.58
N ASN A 436 36.12 -10.00 16.61
CA ASN A 436 34.66 -10.04 16.46
C ASN A 436 34.09 -8.92 15.56
N ARG A 437 34.64 -7.71 15.67
CA ARG A 437 34.20 -6.56 14.85
C ARG A 437 34.55 -6.75 13.38
N VAL A 438 35.78 -7.19 13.11
CA VAL A 438 36.28 -7.40 11.73
C VAL A 438 35.49 -8.52 11.05
N ALA A 439 35.28 -9.64 11.75
CA ALA A 439 34.50 -10.74 11.22
C ALA A 439 33.03 -10.33 10.93
N ALA A 440 32.40 -9.56 11.82
CA ALA A 440 31.05 -9.04 11.59
C ALA A 440 30.99 -8.06 10.40
N VAL A 441 32.01 -7.25 10.17
CA VAL A 441 32.11 -6.37 8.99
C VAL A 441 32.25 -7.20 7.71
N PHE A 442 33.07 -8.25 7.70
CA PHE A 442 33.18 -9.13 6.53
C PHE A 442 31.87 -9.85 6.23
N VAL A 443 31.19 -10.40 7.25
CA VAL A 443 29.86 -10.98 7.08
C VAL A 443 28.89 -9.96 6.48
N LEU A 444 28.87 -8.73 7.01
CA LEU A 444 28.01 -7.68 6.46
C LEU A 444 28.32 -7.41 4.99
N GLY A 445 29.61 -7.29 4.63
CA GLY A 445 30.02 -7.11 3.24
C GLY A 445 29.53 -8.25 2.34
N LEU A 446 29.66 -9.50 2.79
CA LEU A 446 29.17 -10.66 2.06
C LEU A 446 27.64 -10.65 1.88
N MET A 447 26.89 -10.29 2.93
CA MET A 447 25.43 -10.12 2.83
C MET A 447 25.05 -9.01 1.84
N LEU A 448 25.74 -7.86 1.87
CA LEU A 448 25.47 -6.76 0.95
C LEU A 448 25.76 -7.15 -0.50
N ILE A 449 26.79 -7.98 -0.75
CA ILE A 449 27.06 -8.56 -2.07
C ILE A 449 25.90 -9.46 -2.51
N GLU A 450 25.41 -10.35 -1.65
CA GLU A 450 24.27 -11.22 -1.99
C GLU A 450 22.99 -10.41 -2.25
N PHE A 451 22.64 -9.49 -1.34
CA PHE A 451 21.44 -8.68 -1.46
C PHE A 451 21.48 -7.75 -2.67
N GLY A 452 22.63 -7.16 -2.99
CA GLY A 452 22.78 -6.28 -4.16
C GLY A 452 22.57 -6.98 -5.51
N ASN A 453 22.66 -8.31 -5.54
CA ASN A 453 22.35 -9.13 -6.71
C ASN A 453 20.85 -9.46 -6.85
N VAL A 454 20.01 -8.90 -5.97
CA VAL A 454 18.56 -9.09 -5.97
C VAL A 454 17.85 -7.75 -5.84
N SER A 455 18.09 -7.06 -4.73
CA SER A 455 17.51 -5.75 -4.42
C SER A 455 18.09 -4.69 -5.35
N GLY A 456 17.22 -4.07 -6.15
CA GLY A 456 17.63 -3.09 -7.17
C GLY A 456 18.43 -3.66 -8.34
N TYR A 457 18.51 -4.99 -8.47
CA TYR A 457 19.17 -5.64 -9.61
C TYR A 457 18.45 -5.33 -10.93
N HIS A 458 17.12 -5.42 -10.93
CA HIS A 458 16.27 -5.26 -12.11
C HIS A 458 15.98 -3.80 -12.48
N TRP A 459 16.35 -2.84 -11.65
CA TRP A 459 16.11 -1.43 -11.92
C TRP A 459 16.79 -1.02 -13.24
N PRO A 460 16.04 -0.49 -14.21
CA PRO A 460 16.58 -0.13 -15.51
C PRO A 460 17.44 1.12 -15.41
N ASN A 461 18.44 1.22 -16.29
CA ASN A 461 19.00 2.52 -16.61
C ASN A 461 17.95 3.32 -17.40
N ARG A 462 17.80 4.61 -17.10
CA ARG A 462 16.80 5.49 -17.69
C ARG A 462 17.01 5.70 -19.19
N GLU A 463 18.24 5.57 -19.67
CA GLU A 463 18.61 5.67 -21.09
C GLU A 463 18.28 4.39 -21.87
N GLU A 464 18.12 3.25 -21.19
CA GLU A 464 17.71 1.98 -21.80
C GLU A 464 16.22 2.01 -22.16
N LYS A 465 15.88 2.61 -23.31
CA LYS A 465 14.48 2.79 -23.77
C LYS A 465 13.63 1.51 -23.78
N ASN A 466 14.26 0.34 -23.96
CA ASN A 466 13.57 -0.95 -23.98
C ASN A 466 13.23 -1.48 -22.57
N ARG A 467 13.86 -0.93 -21.53
CA ARG A 467 13.66 -1.33 -20.13
C ARG A 467 13.04 -0.24 -19.27
N ASN A 468 13.20 1.04 -19.63
CA ASN A 468 12.49 2.18 -19.04
C ASN A 468 11.34 2.60 -19.98
N VAL A 469 10.25 1.84 -19.94
CA VAL A 469 9.12 1.92 -20.86
C VAL A 469 7.92 2.61 -20.21
N TYR A 470 7.73 2.48 -18.90
CA TYR A 470 6.49 2.92 -18.25
C TYR A 470 6.44 4.43 -17.99
N LEU A 471 7.43 5.01 -17.32
CA LEU A 471 7.43 6.47 -17.05
C LEU A 471 7.39 7.31 -18.34
N PRO A 472 8.18 7.01 -19.39
CA PRO A 472 8.10 7.77 -20.64
C PRO A 472 6.73 7.69 -21.31
N LYS A 473 6.05 6.54 -21.28
CA LYS A 473 4.69 6.39 -21.81
C LYS A 473 3.69 7.28 -21.10
N MET A 474 3.80 7.43 -19.78
CA MET A 474 2.95 8.35 -19.02
C MET A 474 3.19 9.82 -19.40
N ALA A 475 4.45 10.18 -19.66
CA ALA A 475 4.85 11.53 -20.04
C ALA A 475 4.59 11.87 -21.52
N GLN A 476 4.46 10.85 -22.38
CA GLN A 476 4.38 10.99 -23.84
C GLN A 476 3.22 11.87 -24.30
N HIS A 477 2.11 11.87 -23.57
CA HIS A 477 0.86 12.55 -23.93
C HIS A 477 0.67 13.89 -23.21
N SER A 478 1.78 14.55 -22.87
CA SER A 478 1.76 15.85 -22.18
C SER A 478 1.17 16.98 -23.03
N ASP A 479 1.23 16.88 -24.37
CA ASP A 479 0.62 17.83 -25.30
C ASP A 479 -0.92 17.83 -25.20
N ILE A 480 -1.54 16.64 -25.10
CA ILE A 480 -2.98 16.48 -24.83
C ILE A 480 -3.34 17.10 -23.48
N ALA A 481 -2.55 16.86 -22.44
CA ALA A 481 -2.79 17.45 -21.12
C ALA A 481 -2.72 18.99 -21.15
N LEU A 482 -1.74 19.55 -21.85
CA LEU A 482 -1.57 20.99 -22.02
C LEU A 482 -2.75 21.60 -22.79
N PHE A 483 -3.18 20.96 -23.88
CA PHE A 483 -4.36 21.37 -24.64
C PHE A 483 -5.61 21.38 -23.76
N LEU A 484 -5.92 20.26 -23.10
CA LEU A 484 -7.11 20.13 -22.25
C LEU A 484 -7.13 21.14 -21.10
N ARG A 485 -5.99 21.45 -20.48
CA ARG A 485 -5.88 22.48 -19.44
C ARG A 485 -6.07 23.91 -19.97
N GLY A 486 -5.87 24.15 -21.26
CA GLY A 486 -6.09 25.43 -21.91
C GLY A 486 -7.56 25.70 -22.29
N LEU A 487 -8.42 24.68 -22.23
CA LEU A 487 -9.84 24.81 -22.59
C LEU A 487 -10.67 25.47 -21.48
N PRO A 488 -11.82 26.07 -21.83
CA PRO A 488 -12.77 26.57 -20.84
C PRO A 488 -13.21 25.47 -19.86
N TRP A 489 -13.06 25.72 -18.57
CA TRP A 489 -13.49 24.81 -17.52
C TRP A 489 -15.03 24.81 -17.40
N PRO A 490 -15.71 23.67 -17.18
CA PRO A 490 -15.18 22.34 -16.82
C PRO A 490 -14.84 21.42 -18.00
N VAL A 491 -13.73 20.70 -17.87
CA VAL A 491 -13.24 19.67 -18.81
C VAL A 491 -13.32 18.31 -18.12
N ARG A 492 -13.85 17.28 -18.79
CA ARG A 492 -13.70 15.87 -18.44
C ARG A 492 -13.56 15.03 -19.68
N MET A 493 -12.51 14.22 -19.68
CA MET A 493 -12.21 13.36 -20.81
C MET A 493 -12.47 11.89 -20.49
N GLU A 494 -12.63 11.10 -21.56
CA GLU A 494 -12.42 9.65 -21.52
C GLU A 494 -11.29 9.25 -22.46
N VAL A 495 -10.57 8.19 -22.11
CA VAL A 495 -9.53 7.59 -22.94
C VAL A 495 -9.40 6.12 -22.61
N SER A 496 -9.10 5.30 -23.63
CA SER A 496 -8.83 3.88 -23.47
C SER A 496 -7.44 3.68 -22.86
N ASP A 497 -7.33 2.77 -21.88
CA ASP A 497 -6.06 2.37 -21.26
C ASP A 497 -5.10 1.68 -22.26
N LYS A 498 -5.60 1.31 -23.45
CA LYS A 498 -4.78 0.80 -24.57
C LYS A 498 -3.99 1.92 -25.28
N GLU A 499 -4.52 3.14 -25.24
CA GLU A 499 -3.96 4.30 -25.93
C GLU A 499 -3.07 5.14 -25.01
N ILE A 500 -3.59 5.48 -23.84
CA ILE A 500 -2.88 6.23 -22.81
C ILE A 500 -2.90 5.38 -21.54
N PRO A 501 -1.78 5.24 -20.81
CA PRO A 501 -1.80 4.53 -19.54
C PRO A 501 -2.85 5.06 -18.57
N TYR A 502 -3.42 4.15 -17.76
CA TYR A 502 -4.46 4.50 -16.79
C TYR A 502 -3.99 5.55 -15.78
N ASN A 503 -4.96 6.22 -15.16
CA ASN A 503 -4.77 7.30 -14.18
C ASN A 503 -4.02 8.54 -14.73
N PHE A 504 -4.12 8.77 -16.04
CA PHE A 504 -3.68 10.02 -16.67
C PHE A 504 -4.31 11.25 -16.00
N GLY A 505 -5.58 11.15 -15.60
CA GLY A 505 -6.30 12.18 -14.88
C GLY A 505 -5.63 12.60 -13.56
N ASP A 506 -5.23 11.63 -12.73
CA ASP A 506 -4.50 11.90 -11.48
C ASP A 506 -3.12 12.51 -11.73
N TRP A 507 -2.42 12.03 -12.76
CA TRP A 507 -1.09 12.50 -13.10
C TRP A 507 -1.09 13.97 -13.55
N TYR A 508 -2.05 14.36 -14.38
CA TYR A 508 -2.17 15.72 -14.92
C TYR A 508 -3.23 16.58 -14.21
N GLY A 509 -3.91 16.09 -13.18
CA GLY A 509 -5.00 16.81 -12.52
C GLY A 509 -6.10 17.24 -13.49
N ILE A 510 -6.52 16.32 -14.37
CA ILE A 510 -7.59 16.50 -15.35
C ILE A 510 -8.69 15.49 -15.02
N ASP A 511 -9.95 15.89 -15.02
CA ASP A 511 -11.05 14.94 -14.82
C ASP A 511 -11.04 13.88 -15.92
N GLN A 512 -10.93 12.61 -15.52
CA GLN A 512 -11.00 11.44 -16.37
C GLN A 512 -12.19 10.59 -15.92
N PHE A 513 -13.11 10.33 -16.83
CA PHE A 513 -14.12 9.29 -16.60
C PHE A 513 -13.48 7.93 -16.87
N GLY A 514 -13.42 7.09 -15.84
CA GLY A 514 -12.60 5.88 -15.83
C GLY A 514 -11.34 6.03 -14.95
N GLY A 515 -10.37 5.14 -15.18
CA GLY A 515 -9.12 5.05 -14.41
C GLY A 515 -9.02 3.74 -13.62
N PHE A 516 -7.81 3.40 -13.22
CA PHE A 516 -7.51 2.15 -12.50
C PHE A 516 -7.45 2.38 -10.99
N VAL A 517 -8.45 1.83 -10.30
CA VAL A 517 -8.58 1.83 -8.84
C VAL A 517 -8.73 0.41 -8.32
N ALA A 518 -8.39 0.17 -7.05
CA ALA A 518 -8.53 -1.16 -6.46
C ALA A 518 -10.00 -1.56 -6.25
N SER A 519 -10.88 -0.57 -6.09
CA SER A 519 -12.29 -0.75 -5.74
C SER A 519 -13.12 0.43 -6.22
N LEU A 520 -14.42 0.18 -6.45
CA LEU A 520 -15.40 1.21 -6.75
C LEU A 520 -16.64 1.07 -5.87
N PRO A 521 -17.30 2.19 -5.51
CA PRO A 521 -18.61 2.20 -4.89
C PRO A 521 -19.64 1.39 -5.69
N VAL A 522 -20.52 0.67 -4.97
CA VAL A 522 -21.55 -0.19 -5.56
C VAL A 522 -22.51 0.59 -6.45
N ASN A 523 -22.86 1.82 -6.05
CA ASN A 523 -23.78 2.68 -6.78
C ASN A 523 -23.25 3.05 -8.18
N LEU A 524 -21.95 3.32 -8.30
CA LEU A 524 -21.29 3.54 -9.59
C LEU A 524 -21.20 2.26 -10.43
N LEU A 525 -21.03 1.10 -9.79
CA LEU A 525 -21.01 -0.20 -10.49
C LEU A 525 -22.39 -0.64 -11.02
N ARG A 526 -23.49 -0.09 -10.50
CA ARG A 526 -24.84 -0.32 -11.05
C ARG A 526 -25.05 0.37 -12.40
N LEU A 527 -24.27 1.42 -12.68
CA LEU A 527 -24.34 2.11 -13.96
C LEU A 527 -23.62 1.31 -15.04
N PRO A 528 -24.24 1.08 -16.20
CA PRO A 528 -23.54 0.62 -17.40
C PRO A 528 -22.74 1.79 -17.96
N TRP A 529 -21.62 2.09 -17.29
CA TRP A 529 -20.75 3.25 -17.53
C TRP A 529 -20.18 3.35 -18.95
N HIS A 530 -20.22 2.26 -19.71
CA HIS A 530 -19.80 2.23 -21.12
C HIS A 530 -20.83 2.85 -22.07
N THR A 531 -22.09 3.02 -21.64
CA THR A 531 -23.16 3.60 -22.46
C THR A 531 -22.93 5.10 -22.70
N GLU A 532 -23.32 5.57 -23.89
CA GLU A 532 -23.18 6.99 -24.24
C GLU A 532 -24.01 7.90 -23.32
N LEU A 533 -25.20 7.45 -22.89
CA LEU A 533 -26.03 8.24 -21.97
C LEU A 533 -25.35 8.40 -20.60
N SER A 534 -24.69 7.36 -20.08
CA SER A 534 -23.91 7.46 -18.83
C SER A 534 -22.78 8.48 -18.96
N LYS A 535 -22.02 8.44 -20.06
CA LYS A 535 -20.93 9.40 -20.32
C LYS A 535 -21.45 10.83 -20.46
N GLN A 536 -22.56 11.01 -21.19
CA GLN A 536 -23.21 12.31 -21.34
C GLN A 536 -23.65 12.87 -19.99
N MET A 537 -24.29 12.06 -19.15
CA MET A 537 -24.75 12.41 -17.80
C MET A 537 -23.59 12.77 -16.86
N PHE A 538 -22.47 12.06 -16.96
CA PHE A 538 -21.22 12.41 -16.27
C PHE A 538 -20.47 13.57 -16.92
N GLY A 539 -21.06 14.28 -17.90
CA GLY A 539 -20.46 15.44 -18.55
C GLY A 539 -19.09 15.14 -19.15
N VAL A 540 -18.92 13.98 -19.79
CA VAL A 540 -17.73 13.61 -20.55
C VAL A 540 -17.74 14.38 -21.87
N ASN A 541 -17.20 15.58 -21.83
CA ASN A 541 -17.23 16.51 -22.97
C ASN A 541 -16.06 16.30 -23.94
N TYR A 542 -15.07 15.46 -23.61
CA TYR A 542 -13.99 15.11 -24.53
C TYR A 542 -13.72 13.61 -24.60
N THR A 543 -13.42 13.10 -25.79
CA THR A 543 -12.99 11.71 -26.00
C THR A 543 -11.64 11.72 -26.70
N VAL A 544 -10.66 10.99 -26.15
CA VAL A 544 -9.32 10.84 -26.73
C VAL A 544 -9.20 9.45 -27.35
N LYS A 545 -8.97 9.39 -28.67
CA LYS A 545 -8.87 8.12 -29.42
C LYS A 545 -8.14 8.29 -30.76
N ARG A 546 -7.75 7.20 -31.43
CA ARG A 546 -7.12 7.25 -32.77
C ARG A 546 -8.13 7.19 -33.90
N GLU A 547 -9.21 6.47 -33.66
CA GLU A 547 -10.28 6.26 -34.64
C GLU A 547 -10.94 7.58 -35.03
N ASN A 548 -11.63 7.55 -36.17
CA ASN A 548 -12.36 8.70 -36.68
C ASN A 548 -13.48 9.13 -35.70
N ALA A 549 -13.89 10.40 -35.83
CA ALA A 549 -14.99 10.97 -35.08
C ALA A 549 -16.26 10.12 -35.21
N ALA A 550 -16.99 9.93 -34.12
CA ALA A 550 -18.39 9.54 -34.21
C ALA A 550 -19.23 10.71 -34.79
N PRO A 551 -20.45 10.47 -35.30
CA PRO A 551 -21.25 11.53 -35.96
C PRO A 551 -21.53 12.79 -35.10
N ASP A 552 -21.49 12.66 -33.77
CA ASP A 552 -21.74 13.73 -32.80
C ASP A 552 -20.45 14.30 -32.15
N GLN A 553 -19.30 13.94 -32.71
CA GLN A 553 -17.98 14.35 -32.26
C GLN A 553 -17.32 15.32 -33.25
N GLU A 554 -16.63 16.33 -32.70
CA GLU A 554 -15.86 17.30 -33.48
C GLU A 554 -14.38 17.21 -33.12
N LEU A 555 -13.50 17.07 -34.11
CA LEU A 555 -12.06 17.06 -33.87
C LEU A 555 -11.60 18.47 -33.45
N VAL A 556 -11.00 18.57 -32.26
CA VAL A 556 -10.53 19.86 -31.71
C VAL A 556 -9.02 19.93 -31.51
N PHE A 557 -8.34 18.79 -31.45
CA PHE A 557 -6.88 18.72 -31.34
C PHE A 557 -6.35 17.38 -31.84
N GLU A 558 -5.16 17.40 -32.43
CA GLU A 558 -4.40 16.21 -32.80
C GLU A 558 -3.02 16.27 -32.16
N SER A 559 -2.70 15.25 -31.38
CA SER A 559 -1.43 15.09 -30.69
C SER A 559 -0.32 14.70 -31.66
N SER A 560 0.91 15.03 -31.28
CA SER A 560 2.13 14.57 -31.95
C SER A 560 2.23 13.04 -32.04
N THR A 561 1.52 12.29 -31.19
CA THR A 561 1.47 10.82 -31.23
C THR A 561 0.41 10.25 -32.19
N GLY A 562 -0.32 11.09 -32.93
CA GLY A 562 -1.45 10.70 -33.79
C GLY A 562 -2.73 10.36 -33.02
N LEU A 563 -2.80 10.70 -31.73
CA LEU A 563 -4.05 10.64 -30.96
C LEU A 563 -4.87 11.90 -31.19
N LYS A 564 -6.18 11.75 -31.27
CA LYS A 564 -7.11 12.85 -31.55
C LYS A 564 -7.99 13.10 -30.34
N VAL A 565 -8.22 14.38 -30.04
CA VAL A 565 -9.15 14.83 -29.00
C VAL A 565 -10.39 15.34 -29.70
N TYR A 566 -11.52 14.73 -29.38
CA TYR A 566 -12.82 15.08 -29.91
C TYR A 566 -13.68 15.76 -28.85
N TRP A 567 -14.40 16.81 -29.22
CA TRP A 567 -15.43 17.43 -28.39
C TRP A 567 -16.78 16.74 -28.62
N ASN A 568 -17.42 16.32 -27.51
CA ASN A 568 -18.69 15.62 -27.51
C ASN A 568 -19.85 16.61 -27.36
N ARG A 569 -20.55 16.91 -28.46
CA ARG A 569 -21.62 17.95 -28.48
C ARG A 569 -22.84 17.59 -27.63
N ARG A 570 -23.06 16.29 -27.40
CA ARG A 570 -24.21 15.79 -26.62
C ARG A 570 -23.94 15.69 -25.12
N ALA A 571 -22.72 15.95 -24.66
CA ALA A 571 -22.40 15.92 -23.24
C ALA A 571 -23.29 16.88 -22.45
N PHE A 572 -23.72 16.47 -21.26
CA PHE A 572 -24.50 17.35 -20.40
C PHE A 572 -23.55 18.39 -19.80
N PRO A 573 -24.04 19.59 -19.45
CA PRO A 573 -23.24 20.48 -18.62
C PRO A 573 -22.90 19.78 -17.30
N ARG A 574 -21.77 20.15 -16.70
CA ARG A 574 -21.30 19.55 -15.42
C ARG A 574 -22.34 19.68 -14.29
N VAL A 575 -23.17 20.71 -14.37
CA VAL A 575 -24.31 20.95 -13.49
C VAL A 575 -25.52 21.30 -14.33
N TRP A 576 -26.68 20.78 -13.97
CA TRP A 576 -27.96 21.11 -14.59
C TRP A 576 -29.07 21.05 -13.53
N MET A 577 -30.28 21.45 -13.91
CA MET A 577 -31.46 21.35 -13.06
C MET A 577 -32.51 20.46 -13.70
N VAL A 578 -33.37 19.91 -12.84
CA VAL A 578 -34.51 19.09 -13.21
C VAL A 578 -35.72 19.45 -12.34
N HIS A 579 -36.90 19.27 -12.90
CA HIS A 579 -38.19 19.64 -12.27
C HIS A 579 -39.13 18.44 -12.10
N GLN A 580 -38.68 17.27 -12.53
CA GLN A 580 -39.43 16.02 -12.39
C GLN A 580 -38.55 14.99 -11.68
N ALA A 581 -39.09 14.37 -10.64
CA ALA A 581 -38.42 13.30 -9.92
C ALA A 581 -39.30 12.06 -9.91
N GLU A 582 -38.76 10.95 -10.39
CA GLU A 582 -39.45 9.66 -10.45
C GLU A 582 -38.78 8.66 -9.50
N GLN A 583 -39.58 7.91 -8.75
CA GLN A 583 -39.07 6.78 -7.98
C GLN A 583 -38.93 5.57 -8.90
N LEU A 584 -37.76 4.92 -8.89
CA LEU A 584 -37.62 3.59 -9.47
C LEU A 584 -37.77 2.54 -8.37
N SER A 585 -38.70 1.61 -8.57
CA SER A 585 -38.87 0.42 -7.72
C SER A 585 -37.81 -0.64 -7.99
N GLU A 586 -37.20 -0.65 -9.18
CA GLU A 586 -36.17 -1.59 -9.59
C GLU A 586 -34.78 -0.93 -9.53
N THR A 587 -33.78 -1.71 -9.10
CA THR A 587 -32.39 -1.24 -9.05
C THR A 587 -31.66 -1.41 -10.39
N ASP A 588 -32.22 -2.17 -11.33
CA ASP A 588 -31.66 -2.30 -12.67
C ASP A 588 -32.06 -1.11 -13.53
N ILE A 589 -31.09 -0.25 -13.81
CA ILE A 589 -31.25 0.95 -14.61
C ILE A 589 -30.72 0.77 -16.04
N THR A 590 -30.25 -0.42 -16.38
CA THR A 590 -29.65 -0.74 -17.68
C THR A 590 -30.58 -0.41 -18.85
N PRO A 591 -31.89 -0.76 -18.81
CA PRO A 591 -32.79 -0.43 -19.92
C PRO A 591 -32.90 1.08 -20.20
N ILE A 592 -32.82 1.92 -19.15
CA ILE A 592 -32.82 3.38 -19.32
C ILE A 592 -31.52 3.84 -19.97
N MET A 593 -30.39 3.34 -19.46
CA MET A 593 -29.06 3.76 -19.90
C MET A 593 -28.70 3.30 -21.31
N GLU A 594 -29.26 2.16 -21.75
CA GLU A 594 -29.15 1.66 -23.13
C GLU A 594 -30.16 2.31 -24.08
N GLY A 595 -31.07 3.16 -23.58
CA GLY A 595 -32.10 3.82 -24.37
C GLY A 595 -33.26 2.91 -24.78
N ILE A 596 -33.36 1.71 -24.22
CA ILE A 596 -34.47 0.77 -24.43
C ILE A 596 -35.74 1.31 -23.78
N LYS A 597 -35.62 1.86 -22.56
CA LYS A 597 -36.68 2.56 -21.85
C LYS A 597 -36.44 4.08 -21.97
N PRO A 598 -37.29 4.82 -22.69
CA PRO A 598 -37.14 6.27 -22.80
C PRO A 598 -37.24 6.95 -21.43
N PHE A 599 -36.24 7.78 -21.11
CA PHE A 599 -36.24 8.62 -19.92
C PHE A 599 -35.41 9.88 -20.19
N ASP A 600 -35.97 11.07 -20.00
CA ASP A 600 -35.27 12.31 -20.26
C ASP A 600 -34.45 12.78 -19.05
N LEU A 601 -33.21 12.33 -18.95
CA LEU A 601 -32.29 12.70 -17.87
C LEU A 601 -31.89 14.19 -17.86
N ARG A 602 -32.23 14.96 -18.90
CA ARG A 602 -31.97 16.41 -18.93
C ARG A 602 -33.01 17.20 -18.16
N ASN A 603 -34.24 16.71 -18.10
CA ASN A 603 -35.37 17.39 -17.45
C ASN A 603 -35.92 16.64 -16.24
N SER A 604 -35.58 15.35 -16.10
CA SER A 604 -36.04 14.46 -15.04
C SER A 604 -34.88 13.76 -14.33
N VAL A 605 -35.08 13.43 -13.07
CA VAL A 605 -34.17 12.60 -12.25
C VAL A 605 -34.91 11.38 -11.76
N PHE A 606 -34.22 10.25 -11.70
CA PHE A 606 -34.73 9.10 -10.98
C PHE A 606 -34.01 8.89 -9.65
N LEU A 607 -34.75 8.42 -8.65
CA LEU A 607 -34.27 8.12 -7.30
C LEU A 607 -34.68 6.71 -6.90
N LEU A 608 -33.83 6.04 -6.11
CA LEU A 608 -34.13 4.72 -5.54
C LEU A 608 -34.96 4.81 -4.24
N GLU A 609 -35.15 6.04 -3.73
CA GLU A 609 -35.96 6.35 -2.56
C GLU A 609 -37.10 7.31 -2.94
N ALA A 610 -38.03 7.54 -2.01
CA ALA A 610 -39.16 8.42 -2.23
C ALA A 610 -38.69 9.82 -2.68
N PRO A 611 -39.14 10.31 -3.85
CA PRO A 611 -38.65 11.55 -4.41
C PRO A 611 -39.16 12.76 -3.61
N PRO A 612 -38.36 13.85 -3.53
CA PRO A 612 -38.86 15.10 -2.99
C PRO A 612 -39.91 15.70 -3.93
N GLU A 613 -40.82 16.51 -3.38
CA GLU A 613 -41.72 17.33 -4.18
C GLU A 613 -40.91 18.36 -4.96
N LEU A 614 -41.08 18.36 -6.28
CA LEU A 614 -40.54 19.33 -7.23
C LEU A 614 -41.72 20.01 -7.97
N GLU A 615 -41.50 21.24 -8.41
CA GLU A 615 -42.48 22.04 -9.14
C GLU A 615 -42.07 22.14 -10.60
N SER A 616 -43.03 22.36 -11.50
CA SER A 616 -42.76 22.67 -12.89
C SER A 616 -43.23 24.09 -13.19
N CYS A 617 -42.35 24.92 -13.76
CA CYS A 617 -42.64 26.31 -14.06
C CYS A 617 -42.03 26.74 -15.40
N LEU A 618 -42.59 27.81 -15.96
CA LEU A 618 -42.07 28.47 -17.15
C LEU A 618 -41.23 29.67 -16.71
N GLY A 619 -39.90 29.56 -16.81
CA GLY A 619 -38.98 30.62 -16.42
C GLY A 619 -37.61 30.44 -17.07
N ALA A 620 -36.88 31.55 -17.23
CA ALA A 620 -35.48 31.49 -17.64
C ALA A 620 -34.64 31.08 -16.42
N GLU A 621 -34.06 29.90 -16.46
CA GLU A 621 -33.31 29.34 -15.36
C GLU A 621 -31.84 29.15 -15.73
N ARG A 622 -30.96 29.19 -14.73
CA ARG A 622 -29.52 29.09 -14.95
C ARG A 622 -28.83 28.41 -13.78
N VAL A 623 -28.00 27.41 -14.08
CA VAL A 623 -27.10 26.80 -13.10
C VAL A 623 -25.67 26.90 -13.61
N ARG A 624 -24.76 27.31 -12.74
CA ARG A 624 -23.34 27.47 -13.06
C ARG A 624 -22.48 26.88 -11.96
N LEU A 625 -21.54 26.02 -12.36
CA LEU A 625 -20.51 25.55 -11.45
C LEU A 625 -19.46 26.66 -11.27
N VAL A 626 -19.23 27.09 -10.03
CA VAL A 626 -18.31 28.21 -9.71
C VAL A 626 -16.95 27.68 -9.28
N ARG A 627 -16.94 26.64 -8.45
CA ARG A 627 -15.70 26.10 -7.86
C ARG A 627 -15.82 24.61 -7.67
N ARG A 628 -14.73 23.89 -7.94
CA ARG A 628 -14.58 22.47 -7.61
C ARG A 628 -13.12 22.17 -7.25
N ASN A 629 -12.91 21.41 -6.18
CA ASN A 629 -11.63 20.82 -5.79
C ASN A 629 -11.90 19.54 -4.99
N SER A 630 -10.83 18.90 -4.48
CA SER A 630 -10.91 17.68 -3.68
C SER A 630 -11.95 17.73 -2.55
N GLY A 631 -12.04 18.84 -1.81
CA GLY A 631 -12.90 18.92 -0.61
C GLY A 631 -14.14 19.80 -0.74
N ARG A 632 -14.31 20.57 -1.82
CA ARG A 632 -15.36 21.59 -1.92
C ARG A 632 -15.88 21.79 -3.33
N VAL A 633 -17.19 21.94 -3.44
CA VAL A 633 -17.92 22.33 -4.64
C VAL A 633 -18.81 23.53 -4.33
N THR A 634 -18.88 24.49 -5.24
CA THR A 634 -19.78 25.66 -5.15
C THR A 634 -20.51 25.83 -6.49
N ILE A 635 -21.83 25.90 -6.44
CA ILE A 635 -22.72 26.04 -7.58
C ILE A 635 -23.62 27.27 -7.32
N GLU A 636 -23.79 28.10 -8.33
CA GLU A 636 -24.82 29.15 -8.36
C GLU A 636 -26.01 28.63 -9.15
N ALA A 637 -27.21 28.83 -8.63
CA ALA A 637 -28.44 28.37 -9.24
C ALA A 637 -29.50 29.48 -9.18
N GLU A 638 -30.15 29.74 -10.30
CA GLU A 638 -31.28 30.65 -10.46
C GLU A 638 -32.44 29.84 -11.04
N LEU A 639 -33.41 29.50 -10.19
CA LEU A 639 -34.57 28.67 -10.54
C LEU A 639 -35.84 29.52 -10.55
N GLY A 640 -36.80 29.18 -11.41
CA GLY A 640 -38.12 29.81 -11.45
C GLY A 640 -39.07 29.26 -10.38
N CYS A 641 -38.84 28.01 -9.96
CA CYS A 641 -39.64 27.29 -8.97
C CYS A 641 -38.79 26.21 -8.31
N ARG A 642 -39.38 25.49 -7.35
CA ARG A 642 -38.68 24.44 -6.61
C ARG A 642 -38.21 23.31 -7.53
N GLY A 643 -36.89 23.12 -7.64
CA GLY A 643 -36.29 22.10 -8.51
C GLY A 643 -35.10 21.40 -7.85
N MET A 644 -34.50 20.44 -8.55
CA MET A 644 -33.29 19.76 -8.10
C MET A 644 -32.11 20.13 -8.99
N VAL A 645 -31.02 20.60 -8.38
CA VAL A 645 -29.74 20.83 -9.06
C VAL A 645 -28.89 19.56 -8.99
N ILE A 646 -28.53 19.04 -10.15
CA ILE A 646 -27.71 17.85 -10.32
C ILE A 646 -26.26 18.26 -10.60
N LEU A 647 -25.32 17.61 -9.93
CA LEU A 647 -23.90 17.68 -10.20
C LEU A 647 -23.44 16.34 -10.78
N GLY A 648 -22.87 16.39 -11.98
CA GLY A 648 -22.27 15.24 -12.68
C GLY A 648 -20.96 14.74 -12.05
N ASP A 649 -20.94 14.57 -10.73
CA ASP A 649 -19.88 13.93 -9.95
C ASP A 649 -20.48 12.81 -9.09
N SER A 650 -19.64 11.82 -8.81
CA SER A 650 -20.04 10.63 -8.06
C SER A 650 -20.54 10.96 -6.65
N PHE A 651 -21.66 10.34 -6.30
CA PHE A 651 -22.26 10.34 -4.97
C PHE A 651 -21.51 9.37 -4.06
N PHE A 652 -21.16 9.86 -2.88
CA PHE A 652 -20.59 9.04 -1.81
C PHE A 652 -20.91 9.66 -0.44
N PRO A 653 -21.22 8.86 0.59
CA PRO A 653 -21.42 9.35 1.94
C PRO A 653 -20.22 10.14 2.49
N GLY A 654 -20.50 11.20 3.24
CA GLY A 654 -19.49 12.13 3.77
C GLY A 654 -19.47 13.50 3.10
N TRP A 655 -20.05 13.63 1.90
CA TRP A 655 -20.40 14.95 1.36
C TRP A 655 -21.61 15.53 2.13
N ARG A 656 -21.54 16.84 2.41
CA ARG A 656 -22.63 17.61 3.03
C ARG A 656 -22.90 18.84 2.18
N ALA A 657 -24.17 19.24 2.08
CA ALA A 657 -24.58 20.40 1.30
C ALA A 657 -25.19 21.50 2.17
N TRP A 658 -25.09 22.73 1.69
CA TRP A 658 -25.78 23.90 2.20
C TRP A 658 -26.33 24.72 1.04
N VAL A 659 -27.54 25.26 1.20
CA VAL A 659 -28.16 26.23 0.29
C VAL A 659 -28.26 27.54 1.06
N ASP A 660 -27.54 28.57 0.59
CA ASP A 660 -27.43 29.88 1.26
C ASP A 660 -27.03 29.79 2.74
N GLY A 661 -26.11 28.86 3.04
CA GLY A 661 -25.62 28.60 4.40
C GLY A 661 -26.52 27.73 5.27
N LYS A 662 -27.73 27.36 4.83
CA LYS A 662 -28.62 26.43 5.54
C LYS A 662 -28.34 24.99 5.13
N PRO A 663 -28.23 24.02 6.05
CA PRO A 663 -27.99 22.62 5.71
C PRO A 663 -29.03 22.08 4.73
N ALA A 664 -28.58 21.35 3.72
CA ALA A 664 -29.41 20.71 2.72
C ALA A 664 -29.03 19.24 2.52
N ARG A 665 -30.01 18.42 2.15
CA ARG A 665 -29.79 17.00 1.87
C ARG A 665 -29.18 16.83 0.48
N ILE A 666 -28.18 15.95 0.39
CA ILE A 666 -27.69 15.43 -0.90
C ILE A 666 -28.42 14.12 -1.20
N TRP A 667 -29.02 14.05 -2.38
CA TRP A 667 -29.70 12.88 -2.92
C TRP A 667 -28.77 12.11 -3.86
N GLU A 668 -28.88 10.78 -3.86
CA GLU A 668 -28.25 9.90 -4.86
C GLU A 668 -29.09 9.95 -6.15
N ALA A 669 -28.84 10.98 -6.96
CA ALA A 669 -29.54 11.24 -8.20
C ALA A 669 -29.04 10.29 -9.31
N ASN A 670 -29.96 9.75 -10.10
CA ASN A 670 -29.63 8.89 -11.25
C ASN A 670 -28.65 7.76 -10.89
N SER A 671 -28.85 7.13 -9.72
CA SER A 671 -28.03 6.02 -9.16
C SER A 671 -26.58 6.34 -8.78
N ALA A 672 -25.99 7.47 -9.18
CA ALA A 672 -24.60 7.74 -8.78
C ALA A 672 -24.19 9.21 -8.74
N LEU A 673 -25.09 10.15 -9.00
CA LEU A 673 -24.80 11.57 -9.01
C LEU A 673 -25.30 12.26 -7.75
N ARG A 674 -24.82 13.48 -7.51
CA ARG A 674 -25.24 14.30 -6.37
C ARG A 674 -26.35 15.25 -6.80
N GLY A 675 -27.51 15.15 -6.16
CA GLY A 675 -28.63 16.09 -6.34
C GLY A 675 -28.91 16.90 -5.06
N VAL A 676 -29.26 18.18 -5.20
CA VAL A 676 -29.72 19.03 -4.08
C VAL A 676 -30.99 19.76 -4.50
N VAL A 677 -32.03 19.72 -3.67
CA VAL A 677 -33.28 20.46 -3.88
C VAL A 677 -33.09 21.92 -3.51
N VAL A 678 -33.59 22.82 -4.35
CA VAL A 678 -33.47 24.27 -4.23
C VAL A 678 -34.82 24.90 -4.54
N GLU A 679 -35.21 25.91 -3.77
CA GLU A 679 -36.44 26.68 -4.03
C GLU A 679 -36.29 27.60 -5.26
N GLY A 680 -37.40 28.20 -5.70
CA GLY A 680 -37.35 29.27 -6.71
C GLY A 680 -36.60 30.51 -6.18
N GLY A 681 -35.73 31.08 -7.02
CA GLY A 681 -34.90 32.23 -6.70
C GLY A 681 -33.42 32.02 -7.01
N LYS A 682 -32.59 32.95 -6.56
CA LYS A 682 -31.12 32.91 -6.69
C LYS A 682 -30.51 32.31 -5.43
N HIS A 683 -29.72 31.26 -5.61
CA HIS A 683 -29.17 30.46 -4.52
C HIS A 683 -27.71 30.09 -4.78
N VAL A 684 -26.95 29.96 -3.69
CA VAL A 684 -25.61 29.38 -3.70
C VAL A 684 -25.64 28.04 -2.98
N ILE A 685 -25.31 26.99 -3.72
CA ILE A 685 -25.17 25.63 -3.20
C ILE A 685 -23.70 25.37 -2.91
N GLU A 686 -23.37 25.09 -1.65
CA GLU A 686 -22.04 24.64 -1.27
C GLU A 686 -22.07 23.17 -0.88
N MET A 687 -21.17 22.36 -1.43
CA MET A 687 -20.93 20.99 -0.96
C MET A 687 -19.52 20.86 -0.42
N ARG A 688 -19.36 20.18 0.72
CA ARG A 688 -18.05 19.93 1.35
C ARG A 688 -17.91 18.46 1.73
N TYR A 689 -16.75 17.88 1.47
CA TYR A 689 -16.44 16.52 1.91
C TYR A 689 -15.93 16.55 3.35
N LEU A 690 -16.79 16.17 4.29
CA LEU A 690 -16.53 16.17 5.74
C LEU A 690 -16.94 14.82 6.36
N PRO A 691 -16.23 13.73 6.04
CA PRO A 691 -16.54 12.40 6.55
C PRO A 691 -16.32 12.33 8.07
N LEU A 692 -17.37 11.94 8.80
CA LEU A 692 -17.32 11.81 10.27
C LEU A 692 -16.32 10.75 10.74
N SER A 693 -16.16 9.67 9.97
CA SER A 693 -15.19 8.60 10.25
C SER A 693 -13.76 9.10 10.27
N VAL A 694 -13.40 10.07 9.43
CA VAL A 694 -12.06 10.68 9.42
C VAL A 694 -11.86 11.58 10.63
N LEU A 695 -12.84 12.43 10.95
CA LEU A 695 -12.76 13.33 12.11
C LEU A 695 -12.71 12.56 13.43
N GLY A 696 -13.61 11.58 13.61
CA GLY A 696 -13.64 10.70 14.77
C GLY A 696 -12.40 9.81 14.84
N GLY A 697 -11.96 9.26 13.70
CA GLY A 697 -10.73 8.49 13.60
C GLY A 697 -9.50 9.30 14.00
N PHE A 698 -9.40 10.56 13.56
CA PHE A 698 -8.31 11.47 13.96
C PHE A 698 -8.33 11.74 15.47
N ALA A 699 -9.50 12.01 16.06
CA ALA A 699 -9.64 12.21 17.50
C ALA A 699 -9.24 10.96 18.29
N LEU A 700 -9.65 9.76 17.85
CA LEU A 700 -9.27 8.49 18.47
C LEU A 700 -7.77 8.21 18.34
N THR A 701 -7.17 8.50 17.18
CA THR A 701 -5.72 8.40 16.99
C THR A 701 -4.98 9.31 17.96
N LEU A 702 -5.41 10.57 18.10
CA LEU A 702 -4.80 11.51 19.05
C LEU A 702 -4.96 11.04 20.50
N CYS A 703 -6.15 10.59 20.90
CA CYS A 703 -6.40 10.00 22.22
C CYS A 703 -5.52 8.78 22.47
N GLY A 704 -5.31 7.92 21.46
CA GLY A 704 -4.39 6.79 21.53
C GLY A 704 -2.95 7.25 21.78
N LEU A 705 -2.44 8.22 21.02
CA LEU A 705 -1.08 8.72 21.20
C LEU A 705 -0.87 9.37 22.58
N ILE A 706 -1.83 10.19 23.04
CA ILE A 706 -1.81 10.81 24.37
C ILE A 706 -1.89 9.73 25.46
N GLY A 707 -2.76 8.74 25.30
CA GLY A 707 -2.95 7.64 26.24
C GLY A 707 -1.69 6.80 26.43
N VAL A 708 -0.96 6.51 25.34
CA VAL A 708 0.34 5.83 25.42
C VAL A 708 1.35 6.65 26.21
N ALA A 709 1.45 7.95 25.92
CA ALA A 709 2.37 8.85 26.62
C ALA A 709 2.03 8.94 28.12
N ALA A 710 0.75 9.07 28.47
CA ALA A 710 0.28 9.09 29.84
C ALA A 710 0.59 7.78 30.58
N LEU A 711 0.30 6.62 29.98
CA LEU A 711 0.63 5.31 30.56
C LEU A 711 2.13 5.15 30.80
N ALA A 712 2.96 5.53 29.82
CA ALA A 712 4.41 5.48 29.96
C ALA A 712 4.93 6.39 31.09
N ILE A 713 4.32 7.56 31.31
CA ILE A 713 4.67 8.46 32.42
C ILE A 713 4.24 7.87 33.76
N VAL A 714 3.01 7.36 33.88
CA VAL A 714 2.47 6.80 35.12
C VAL A 714 3.27 5.59 35.58
N GLU A 715 3.56 4.65 34.68
CA GLU A 715 4.31 3.44 35.01
C GLU A 715 5.76 3.77 35.39
N ARG A 716 6.39 4.74 34.71
CA ARG A 716 7.72 5.25 35.11
C ARG A 716 7.73 5.88 36.51
N ARG A 717 6.66 6.59 36.90
CA ARG A 717 6.55 7.18 38.24
C ARG A 717 6.38 6.11 39.31
N ARG A 718 5.57 5.07 39.05
CA ARG A 718 5.42 3.91 39.95
C ARG A 718 6.75 3.18 40.16
N GLU A 719 7.46 2.86 39.07
CA GLU A 719 8.79 2.24 39.16
C GLU A 719 9.80 3.05 39.97
N ARG A 720 9.72 4.38 39.92
CA ARG A 720 10.59 5.26 40.72
C ARG A 720 10.18 5.36 42.17
N ALA A 721 8.91 5.13 42.49
CA ALA A 721 8.41 5.14 43.87
C ALA A 721 8.65 3.79 44.57
N GLU A 722 8.75 2.71 43.81
CA GLU A 722 9.06 1.35 44.31
C GLU A 722 10.57 1.10 44.49
N ARG A 723 11.43 1.97 43.95
CA ARG A 723 12.89 1.96 44.11
C ARG A 723 13.30 2.96 45.17
#